data_AF-A0A498Q0F7-F1
#
_entry.id   AF-A0A498Q0F7-F1
#
_cell.length_a   1.000
_cell.length_b   1.000
_cell.length_c   1.000
_cell.angle_alpha   90.00
_cell.angle_beta   90.00
_cell.angle_gamma   90.00
#
_symmetry.space_group_name_H-M   'P 1'
#
loop_
_entity.id
_entity.type
_entity.pdbx_description
1 polymer ?
#
loop_
_entity_poly.entity_id
_entity_poly.type
_entity_poly.pdbx_seq_one_letter_code
_entity_poly.pdbx_strand_id
1 'polypeptide(L)'
;MTDEDVAAKPVRKRKLIEVALPLEAINRESAREKSIRHGHSSTLHLWWARRPLAAARAVLFAQLVDDPSSRPDEFPTEELQRKERDRLHALIERLVVWENIRDEKLLAEAHAEILKSTNGNPPPILDPFAGGGTIPLEAQRLGLETHASDLNPVAVLINKALIELPPKFRNKPPMSPGLAESEIRDWKGAEGLAADVRAYGAWMRDEAERRIGHLYPKATLPDGSKATVIAWIWARTVACPNPACGIAMPLVRSWWLGKKKGKEAYVVPRVVADSSHPSGQRVRFEIGHDAKRAPATEDGTVGRTGAHCVACKSAVPLNYIRAEGQAGRMNTQLMAIVAEGNRQRVYIEPSATHEAASDVDRPEDVPMGELPKNPRDFKTPNYGMTKWADLFTNRQLVALTTFSDLIADARERVLADGGSPEYADAVVTYLGLAVSKLADMNNSIARWKPSMDQAIALFARQAIPMAWDYAETYPLSLRSAGGLVTSIAGMTKALEATPLGPPAIVDQTDATTATYTGLVLATDPPYYDNIGYSDLSDFFYVWLRRSLRSVYPGLFSTMLVPKTAELVANPYRHNGKDGARQFFEAGFRSVFARARESATSDYPITVWYAFKQTESDDDGDASTGWETLLDGMIKSGWEITSTWPNRSELGNRMIASWL
;
A
#
# COMPACT_ATOMS: atom_id res chain seq x y z
N MET A 1 -15.59 -35.92 -54.76
CA MET A 1 -15.26 -35.48 -53.39
C MET A 1 -16.57 -35.09 -52.76
N THR A 2 -16.99 -35.87 -51.77
CA THR A 2 -18.22 -35.73 -51.01
C THR A 2 -18.18 -34.46 -50.14
N ASP A 3 -19.37 -33.93 -49.80
CA ASP A 3 -19.63 -32.81 -48.90
C ASP A 3 -19.19 -33.04 -47.42
N GLU A 4 -18.28 -33.98 -47.15
CA GLU A 4 -17.96 -34.44 -45.78
C GLU A 4 -16.71 -33.80 -45.14
N ASP A 5 -15.98 -32.90 -45.82
CA ASP A 5 -14.75 -32.29 -45.28
C ASP A 5 -14.87 -30.78 -44.99
N VAL A 6 -16.06 -30.29 -44.64
CA VAL A 6 -16.14 -29.03 -43.87
C VAL A 6 -15.80 -29.38 -42.43
N ALA A 7 -14.50 -29.36 -42.10
CA ALA A 7 -14.02 -29.48 -40.73
C ALA A 7 -14.87 -28.57 -39.82
N ALA A 8 -15.71 -29.19 -38.99
CA ALA A 8 -16.57 -28.48 -38.06
C ALA A 8 -15.69 -27.55 -37.22
N LYS A 9 -15.84 -26.23 -37.39
CA LYS A 9 -15.19 -25.26 -36.52
C LYS A 9 -15.51 -25.68 -35.08
N PRO A 10 -14.52 -25.91 -34.21
CA PRO A 10 -14.79 -26.32 -32.84
C PRO A 10 -15.74 -25.29 -32.21
N VAL A 11 -16.90 -25.76 -31.76
CA VAL A 11 -17.90 -24.91 -31.12
C VAL A 11 -17.29 -24.41 -29.82
N ARG A 12 -17.03 -23.10 -29.76
CA ARG A 12 -16.51 -22.43 -28.58
C ARG A 12 -17.41 -22.74 -27.38
N LYS A 13 -16.86 -23.36 -26.34
CA LYS A 13 -17.58 -23.60 -25.09
C LYS A 13 -17.70 -22.27 -24.34
N ARG A 14 -18.93 -21.79 -24.18
CA ARG A 14 -19.21 -20.65 -23.29
C ARG A 14 -18.74 -20.95 -21.89
N LYS A 15 -18.10 -19.97 -21.27
CA LYS A 15 -17.67 -20.00 -19.87
C LYS A 15 -18.72 -19.39 -18.97
N LEU A 16 -18.71 -19.76 -17.70
CA LEU A 16 -19.69 -19.29 -16.72
C LEU A 16 -19.74 -17.75 -16.64
N ILE A 17 -18.58 -17.10 -16.73
CA ILE A 17 -18.46 -15.63 -16.75
C ILE A 17 -19.17 -14.96 -17.94
N GLU A 18 -19.50 -15.69 -19.00
CA GLU A 18 -20.19 -15.15 -20.18
C GLU A 18 -21.72 -15.21 -20.04
N VAL A 19 -22.22 -15.81 -18.96
CA VAL A 19 -23.65 -16.10 -18.78
C VAL A 19 -24.18 -15.62 -17.44
N ALA A 20 -23.52 -15.95 -16.32
CA ALA A 20 -24.01 -15.61 -14.99
C ALA A 20 -22.92 -15.57 -13.92
N LEU A 21 -23.06 -14.67 -12.95
CA LEU A 21 -22.26 -14.60 -11.72
C LEU A 21 -23.16 -14.27 -10.52
N PRO A 22 -22.89 -14.82 -9.32
CA PRO A 22 -23.60 -14.45 -8.09
C PRO A 22 -23.10 -13.09 -7.54
N LEU A 23 -23.37 -12.01 -8.28
CA LEU A 23 -22.83 -10.67 -8.01
C LEU A 23 -23.15 -10.14 -6.62
N GLU A 24 -24.33 -10.47 -6.06
CA GLU A 24 -24.71 -10.02 -4.71
C GLU A 24 -23.71 -10.53 -3.65
N ALA A 25 -23.40 -11.83 -3.69
CA ALA A 25 -22.44 -12.44 -2.77
C ALA A 25 -21.02 -11.90 -3.02
N ILE A 26 -20.61 -11.80 -4.29
CA ILE A 26 -19.30 -11.27 -4.68
C ILE A 26 -19.12 -9.84 -4.14
N ASN A 27 -20.11 -8.96 -4.35
CA ASN A 27 -20.06 -7.56 -3.94
C ASN A 27 -20.11 -7.41 -2.42
N ARG A 28 -20.94 -8.20 -1.73
CA ARG A 28 -21.02 -8.22 -0.27
C ARG A 28 -19.67 -8.57 0.36
N GLU A 29 -19.04 -9.66 -0.08
CA GLU A 29 -17.74 -10.07 0.46
C GLU A 29 -16.62 -9.10 0.04
N SER A 30 -16.66 -8.56 -1.18
CA SER A 30 -15.72 -7.54 -1.67
C SER A 30 -15.74 -6.25 -0.84
N ALA A 31 -16.91 -5.83 -0.36
CA ALA A 31 -17.02 -4.69 0.55
C ALA A 31 -16.54 -5.04 1.97
N ARG A 32 -16.87 -6.24 2.45
CA ARG A 32 -16.50 -6.74 3.78
C ARG A 32 -14.98 -6.84 3.95
N GLU A 33 -14.27 -7.40 2.96
CA GLU A 33 -12.82 -7.61 3.03
C GLU A 33 -12.00 -6.32 3.18
N LYS A 34 -12.52 -5.16 2.75
CA LYS A 34 -11.84 -3.85 2.94
C LYS A 34 -11.61 -3.48 4.41
N SER A 35 -12.32 -4.10 5.34
CA SER A 35 -12.12 -3.92 6.79
C SER A 35 -11.14 -4.93 7.40
N ILE A 36 -10.80 -5.98 6.66
CA ILE A 36 -9.96 -7.08 7.13
C ILE A 36 -8.48 -6.69 7.04
N ARG A 37 -7.76 -6.94 8.13
CA ARG A 37 -6.32 -6.64 8.25
C ARG A 37 -5.50 -7.86 8.65
N HIS A 38 -6.12 -8.92 9.14
CA HIS A 38 -5.43 -10.11 9.59
C HIS A 38 -5.24 -11.07 8.42
N GLY A 39 -4.02 -11.27 7.96
CA GLY A 39 -3.71 -12.18 6.85
C GLY A 39 -4.01 -11.65 5.45
N HIS A 40 -4.55 -10.43 5.34
CA HIS A 40 -4.87 -9.82 4.05
C HIS A 40 -3.59 -9.36 3.34
N SER A 41 -3.48 -9.61 2.03
CA SER A 41 -2.27 -9.28 1.23
C SER A 41 -1.89 -7.79 1.30
N SER A 42 -2.86 -6.90 1.51
CA SER A 42 -2.62 -5.46 1.71
C SER A 42 -1.79 -5.13 2.96
N THR A 43 -1.67 -6.05 3.92
CA THR A 43 -0.80 -5.85 5.10
C THR A 43 0.63 -6.31 4.87
N LEU A 44 0.92 -6.99 3.75
CA LEU A 44 2.28 -7.27 3.34
C LEU A 44 3.01 -5.95 3.03
N HIS A 45 2.49 -5.18 2.08
CA HIS A 45 2.99 -3.85 1.71
C HIS A 45 1.88 -2.99 1.08
N LEU A 46 1.99 -1.67 1.14
CA LEU A 46 1.03 -0.79 0.46
C LEU A 46 1.17 -0.85 -1.07
N TRP A 47 0.03 -0.81 -1.76
CA TRP A 47 -0.14 -0.54 -3.18
C TRP A 47 -1.54 0.06 -3.36
N TRP A 48 -1.66 1.16 -4.11
CA TRP A 48 -2.85 2.03 -4.03
C TRP A 48 -4.11 1.48 -4.71
N ALA A 49 -3.98 0.60 -5.69
CA ALA A 49 -5.10 0.03 -6.43
C ALA A 49 -5.08 -1.50 -6.34
N ARG A 50 -5.63 -2.05 -5.25
CA ARG A 50 -5.85 -3.49 -5.13
C ARG A 50 -7.32 -3.80 -5.38
N ARG A 51 -7.56 -4.75 -6.29
CA ARG A 51 -8.89 -5.34 -6.47
C ARG A 51 -9.27 -6.17 -5.25
N PRO A 52 -10.58 -6.34 -4.99
CA PRO A 52 -11.02 -7.26 -3.98
C PRO A 52 -10.60 -8.71 -4.30
N LEU A 53 -10.06 -9.42 -3.30
CA LEU A 53 -9.61 -10.81 -3.45
C LEU A 53 -10.80 -11.73 -3.76
N ALA A 54 -11.93 -11.53 -3.07
CA ALA A 54 -13.17 -12.25 -3.29
C ALA A 54 -13.59 -12.21 -4.77
N ALA A 55 -13.63 -11.02 -5.35
CA ALA A 55 -14.05 -10.86 -6.73
C ALA A 55 -13.03 -11.40 -7.74
N ALA A 56 -11.74 -11.21 -7.51
CA ALA A 56 -10.70 -11.78 -8.38
C ALA A 56 -10.80 -13.30 -8.44
N ARG A 57 -10.98 -13.95 -7.28
CA ARG A 57 -11.17 -15.41 -7.19
C ARG A 57 -12.40 -15.89 -7.96
N ALA A 58 -13.54 -15.21 -7.79
CA ALA A 58 -14.77 -15.56 -8.49
C ALA A 58 -14.66 -15.41 -10.02
N VAL A 59 -14.04 -14.32 -10.47
CA VAL A 59 -13.82 -14.04 -11.89
C VAL A 59 -12.89 -15.06 -12.52
N LEU A 60 -11.75 -15.38 -11.88
CA LEU A 60 -10.81 -16.39 -12.38
C LEU A 60 -11.46 -17.78 -12.48
N PHE A 61 -12.22 -18.17 -11.45
CA PHE A 61 -12.96 -19.43 -11.47
C PHE A 61 -13.97 -19.46 -12.64
N ALA A 62 -14.82 -18.44 -12.75
CA ALA A 62 -15.84 -18.38 -13.78
C ALA A 62 -15.30 -18.15 -15.20
N GLN A 63 -14.07 -17.63 -15.33
CA GLN A 63 -13.36 -17.47 -16.61
C GLN A 63 -12.95 -18.82 -17.20
N LEU A 64 -12.64 -19.81 -16.36
CA LEU A 64 -12.15 -21.11 -16.82
C LEU A 64 -13.24 -22.20 -16.83
N VAL A 65 -14.21 -22.11 -15.92
CA VAL A 65 -15.28 -23.09 -15.78
C VAL A 65 -16.32 -22.97 -16.90
N ASP A 66 -16.63 -24.09 -17.54
CA ASP A 66 -17.63 -24.16 -18.60
C ASP A 66 -19.01 -23.83 -18.05
N ASP A 67 -19.78 -23.09 -18.84
CA ASP A 67 -21.21 -22.99 -18.63
C ASP A 67 -21.90 -24.36 -18.86
N PRO A 68 -22.90 -24.76 -18.05
CA PRO A 68 -23.61 -26.01 -18.28
C PRO A 68 -24.25 -26.12 -19.67
N SER A 69 -24.63 -25.00 -20.31
CA SER A 69 -25.14 -25.01 -21.70
C SER A 69 -24.11 -25.45 -22.74
N SER A 70 -22.80 -25.39 -22.40
CA SER A 70 -21.70 -25.88 -23.24
C SER A 70 -21.44 -27.38 -23.09
N ARG A 71 -22.24 -28.08 -22.27
CA ARG A 71 -22.14 -29.51 -21.99
C ARG A 71 -23.50 -30.20 -22.16
N PRO A 72 -24.10 -30.17 -23.36
CA PRO A 72 -25.43 -30.75 -23.59
C PRO A 72 -25.49 -32.25 -23.33
N ASP A 73 -24.37 -32.97 -23.45
CA ASP A 73 -24.28 -34.40 -23.13
C ASP A 73 -24.45 -34.68 -21.62
N GLU A 74 -24.02 -33.75 -20.76
CA GLU A 74 -24.17 -33.85 -19.31
C GLU A 74 -25.46 -33.17 -18.82
N PHE A 75 -25.85 -32.05 -19.47
CA PHE A 75 -26.98 -31.21 -19.09
C PHE A 75 -27.90 -30.92 -20.30
N PRO A 76 -28.67 -31.93 -20.76
CA PRO A 76 -29.44 -31.83 -22.00
C PRO A 76 -30.67 -30.90 -21.93
N THR A 77 -31.11 -30.48 -20.73
CA THR A 77 -32.29 -29.63 -20.55
C THR A 77 -31.95 -28.32 -19.83
N GLU A 78 -32.72 -27.26 -20.09
CA GLU A 78 -32.55 -25.97 -19.40
C GLU A 78 -32.69 -26.10 -17.87
N GLU A 79 -33.53 -27.01 -17.40
CA GLU A 79 -33.68 -27.30 -15.96
C GLU A 79 -32.40 -27.89 -15.36
N LEU A 80 -31.77 -28.85 -16.04
CA LEU A 80 -30.50 -29.44 -15.58
C LEU A 80 -29.38 -28.41 -15.65
N GLN A 81 -29.33 -27.59 -16.71
CA GLN A 81 -28.37 -26.51 -16.84
C GLN A 81 -28.52 -25.46 -15.72
N ARG A 82 -29.75 -25.09 -15.37
CA ARG A 82 -30.04 -24.18 -14.25
C ARG A 82 -29.59 -24.78 -12.92
N LYS A 83 -29.92 -26.05 -12.65
CA LYS A 83 -29.53 -26.73 -11.41
C LYS A 83 -28.00 -26.81 -11.26
N GLU A 84 -27.28 -27.10 -12.33
CA GLU A 84 -25.82 -27.12 -12.30
C GLU A 84 -25.24 -25.71 -12.13
N ARG A 85 -25.82 -24.71 -12.80
CA ARG A 85 -25.42 -23.30 -12.61
C ARG A 85 -25.61 -22.85 -11.16
N ASP A 86 -26.71 -23.23 -10.53
CA ASP A 86 -26.97 -22.94 -9.11
C ASP A 86 -25.93 -23.62 -8.20
N ARG A 87 -25.50 -24.85 -8.51
CA ARG A 87 -24.39 -25.52 -7.81
C ARG A 87 -23.07 -24.76 -7.96
N LEU A 88 -22.72 -24.35 -9.17
CA LEU A 88 -21.51 -23.57 -9.45
C LEU A 88 -21.55 -22.19 -8.76
N HIS A 89 -22.71 -21.54 -8.72
CA HIS A 89 -22.92 -20.32 -7.96
C HIS A 89 -22.72 -20.54 -6.46
N ALA A 90 -23.30 -21.59 -5.88
CA ALA A 90 -23.10 -21.93 -4.47
C ALA A 90 -21.61 -22.22 -4.14
N LEU A 91 -20.87 -22.80 -5.08
CA LEU A 91 -19.42 -22.96 -4.96
C LEU A 91 -18.71 -21.59 -4.96
N ILE A 92 -19.03 -20.68 -5.89
CA ILE A 92 -18.50 -19.30 -5.88
C ILE A 92 -18.86 -18.58 -4.59
N GLU A 93 -20.09 -18.68 -4.10
CA GLU A 93 -20.55 -18.04 -2.86
C GLU A 93 -19.72 -18.47 -1.65
N ARG A 94 -19.34 -19.76 -1.57
CA ARG A 94 -18.40 -20.22 -0.53
C ARG A 94 -16.98 -19.75 -0.80
N LEU A 95 -16.54 -19.75 -2.07
CA LEU A 95 -15.20 -19.32 -2.45
C LEU A 95 -14.96 -17.85 -2.09
N VAL A 96 -15.94 -16.96 -2.21
CA VAL A 96 -15.74 -15.53 -1.94
C VAL A 96 -15.66 -15.16 -0.45
N VAL A 97 -16.03 -16.06 0.46
CA VAL A 97 -15.98 -15.83 1.91
C VAL A 97 -14.52 -15.80 2.39
N TRP A 98 -14.15 -14.72 3.09
CA TRP A 98 -12.79 -14.53 3.61
C TRP A 98 -12.32 -15.68 4.50
N GLU A 99 -13.18 -16.20 5.37
CA GLU A 99 -12.84 -17.29 6.27
C GLU A 99 -12.43 -18.58 5.53
N ASN A 100 -12.86 -18.74 4.28
CA ASN A 100 -12.62 -19.94 3.48
C ASN A 100 -11.34 -19.87 2.62
N ILE A 101 -10.55 -18.78 2.68
CA ILE A 101 -9.36 -18.63 1.82
C ILE A 101 -8.26 -19.68 2.03
N ARG A 102 -8.33 -20.44 3.14
CA ARG A 102 -7.42 -21.56 3.48
C ARG A 102 -8.15 -22.91 3.56
N ASP A 103 -9.41 -23.00 3.11
CA ASP A 103 -10.13 -24.27 3.06
C ASP A 103 -9.60 -25.10 1.89
N GLU A 104 -8.66 -26.01 2.18
CA GLU A 104 -8.03 -26.88 1.19
C GLU A 104 -9.03 -27.77 0.45
N LYS A 105 -10.12 -28.19 1.11
CA LYS A 105 -11.15 -29.03 0.48
C LYS A 105 -11.97 -28.23 -0.52
N LEU A 106 -12.37 -27.02 -0.14
CA LEU A 106 -13.10 -26.11 -1.03
C LEU A 106 -12.24 -25.70 -2.24
N LEU A 107 -10.96 -25.38 -2.02
CA LEU A 107 -10.05 -25.03 -3.10
C LEU A 107 -9.78 -26.22 -4.03
N ALA A 108 -9.68 -27.44 -3.49
CA ALA A 108 -9.57 -28.66 -4.30
C ALA A 108 -10.85 -28.93 -5.11
N GLU A 109 -12.03 -28.70 -4.53
CA GLU A 109 -13.32 -28.78 -5.25
C GLU A 109 -13.37 -27.78 -6.41
N ALA A 110 -12.98 -26.52 -6.17
CA ALA A 110 -12.91 -25.51 -7.22
C ALA A 110 -11.89 -25.86 -8.31
N HIS A 111 -10.71 -26.34 -7.93
CA HIS A 111 -9.69 -26.77 -8.88
C HIS A 111 -10.16 -27.97 -9.73
N ALA A 112 -10.93 -28.90 -9.15
CA ALA A 112 -11.49 -30.03 -9.89
C ALA A 112 -12.48 -29.58 -10.98
N GLU A 113 -13.30 -28.57 -10.72
CA GLU A 113 -14.19 -27.99 -11.76
C GLU A 113 -13.42 -27.29 -12.87
N ILE A 114 -12.31 -26.63 -12.53
CA ILE A 114 -11.41 -26.03 -13.50
C ILE A 114 -10.77 -27.13 -14.36
N LEU A 115 -10.24 -28.20 -13.75
CA LEU A 115 -9.68 -29.35 -14.47
C LEU A 115 -10.71 -29.98 -15.41
N LYS A 116 -11.94 -30.19 -14.93
CA LYS A 116 -13.05 -30.71 -15.73
C LYS A 116 -13.32 -29.83 -16.96
N SER A 117 -13.24 -28.50 -16.79
CA SER A 117 -13.51 -27.49 -17.83
C SER A 117 -12.34 -27.19 -18.77
N THR A 118 -11.17 -27.76 -18.47
CA THR A 118 -9.91 -27.54 -19.20
C THR A 118 -9.30 -28.86 -19.70
N ASN A 119 -10.07 -29.94 -19.68
CA ASN A 119 -9.63 -31.30 -20.04
C ASN A 119 -8.36 -31.73 -19.29
N GLY A 120 -8.25 -31.34 -18.01
CA GLY A 120 -7.11 -31.62 -17.15
C GLY A 120 -5.88 -30.74 -17.37
N ASN A 121 -5.93 -29.77 -18.28
CA ASN A 121 -4.80 -28.91 -18.61
C ASN A 121 -5.20 -27.42 -18.55
N PRO A 122 -5.35 -26.85 -17.33
CA PRO A 122 -5.72 -25.44 -17.17
C PRO A 122 -4.62 -24.53 -17.75
N PRO A 123 -4.99 -23.48 -18.49
CA PRO A 123 -4.00 -22.55 -19.04
C PRO A 123 -3.37 -21.72 -17.92
N PRO A 124 -2.08 -21.34 -18.03
CA PRO A 124 -1.48 -20.37 -17.12
C PRO A 124 -2.15 -18.99 -17.25
N ILE A 125 -2.27 -18.29 -16.13
CA ILE A 125 -2.88 -16.95 -16.06
C ILE A 125 -1.80 -15.88 -16.10
N LEU A 126 -2.00 -14.84 -16.90
CA LEU A 126 -1.12 -13.67 -17.00
C LEU A 126 -1.82 -12.40 -16.52
N ASP A 127 -1.15 -11.65 -15.64
CA ASP A 127 -1.45 -10.24 -15.37
C ASP A 127 -0.21 -9.36 -15.67
N PRO A 128 -0.19 -8.62 -16.79
CA PRO A 128 0.93 -7.75 -17.16
C PRO A 128 0.90 -6.37 -16.46
N PHE A 129 -0.09 -6.13 -15.61
CA PHE A 129 -0.24 -4.94 -14.76
C PHE A 129 -0.44 -5.35 -13.30
N ALA A 130 0.37 -6.32 -12.85
CA ALA A 130 0.13 -7.06 -11.61
C ALA A 130 0.00 -6.16 -10.38
N GLY A 131 0.69 -5.02 -10.35
CA GLY A 131 0.55 -4.00 -9.31
C GLY A 131 0.66 -4.58 -7.90
N GLY A 132 -0.48 -4.62 -7.19
CA GLY A 132 -0.55 -5.11 -5.82
C GLY A 132 -0.65 -6.63 -5.66
N GLY A 133 -0.73 -7.38 -6.77
CA GLY A 133 -0.67 -8.84 -6.87
C GLY A 133 -1.98 -9.59 -6.62
N THR A 134 -3.14 -8.92 -6.67
CA THR A 134 -4.44 -9.57 -6.36
C THR A 134 -4.76 -10.71 -7.32
N ILE A 135 -4.79 -10.46 -8.63
CA ILE A 135 -5.13 -11.47 -9.64
C ILE A 135 -4.18 -12.67 -9.57
N PRO A 136 -2.85 -12.47 -9.62
CA PRO A 136 -1.96 -13.61 -9.62
C PRO A 136 -1.97 -14.39 -8.28
N LEU A 137 -2.17 -13.72 -7.14
CA LEU A 137 -2.34 -14.40 -5.85
C LEU A 137 -3.55 -15.34 -5.84
N GLU A 138 -4.68 -14.90 -6.38
CA GLU A 138 -5.92 -15.68 -6.39
C GLU A 138 -5.91 -16.78 -7.46
N ALA A 139 -5.21 -16.57 -8.58
CA ALA A 139 -4.95 -17.63 -9.56
C ALA A 139 -4.15 -18.78 -8.95
N GLN A 140 -3.05 -18.46 -8.26
CA GLN A 140 -2.27 -19.44 -7.52
C GLN A 140 -3.10 -20.14 -6.42
N ARG A 141 -4.01 -19.42 -5.74
CA ARG A 141 -4.93 -20.01 -4.74
C ARG A 141 -5.89 -21.04 -5.34
N LEU A 142 -6.31 -20.85 -6.59
CA LEU A 142 -7.12 -21.80 -7.36
C LEU A 142 -6.30 -22.94 -8.00
N GLY A 143 -5.00 -23.03 -7.69
CA GLY A 143 -4.12 -24.08 -8.20
C GLY A 143 -3.61 -23.83 -9.62
N LEU A 144 -3.65 -22.59 -10.12
CA LEU A 144 -3.24 -22.24 -11.47
C LEU A 144 -1.76 -21.81 -11.51
N GLU A 145 -1.08 -22.17 -12.59
CA GLU A 145 0.19 -21.53 -12.93
C GLU A 145 -0.06 -20.05 -13.23
N THR A 146 0.83 -19.19 -12.74
CA THR A 146 0.60 -17.76 -12.74
C THR A 146 1.85 -17.01 -13.18
N HIS A 147 1.65 -16.07 -14.10
CA HIS A 147 2.65 -15.15 -14.62
C HIS A 147 2.22 -13.73 -14.26
N ALA A 148 3.09 -12.99 -13.60
CA ALA A 148 2.84 -11.62 -13.20
C ALA A 148 3.97 -10.73 -13.72
N SER A 149 3.63 -9.61 -14.33
CA SER A 149 4.63 -8.58 -14.62
C SER A 149 4.13 -7.20 -14.27
N ASP A 150 5.09 -6.32 -14.01
CA ASP A 150 4.83 -4.89 -13.86
C ASP A 150 6.08 -4.11 -14.27
N LEU A 151 5.90 -2.90 -14.79
CA LEU A 151 7.00 -2.00 -15.08
C LEU A 151 7.70 -1.53 -13.78
N ASN A 152 6.92 -1.39 -12.70
CA ASN A 152 7.34 -0.80 -11.45
C ASN A 152 8.07 -1.82 -10.54
N PRO A 153 9.35 -1.58 -10.19
CA PRO A 153 10.12 -2.50 -9.34
C PRO A 153 9.49 -2.81 -7.98
N VAL A 154 8.76 -1.85 -7.40
CA VAL A 154 8.08 -2.05 -6.09
C VAL A 154 6.92 -3.02 -6.24
N ALA A 155 6.12 -2.90 -7.30
CA ALA A 155 5.05 -3.85 -7.61
C ALA A 155 5.61 -5.25 -7.87
N VAL A 156 6.70 -5.34 -8.64
CA VAL A 156 7.39 -6.61 -8.91
C VAL A 156 7.87 -7.27 -7.62
N LEU A 157 8.51 -6.52 -6.72
CA LEU A 157 8.97 -7.06 -5.44
C LEU A 157 7.81 -7.54 -4.56
N ILE A 158 6.70 -6.80 -4.53
CA ILE A 158 5.47 -7.21 -3.81
C ILE A 158 4.96 -8.54 -4.36
N ASN A 159 4.89 -8.70 -5.69
CA ASN A 159 4.46 -9.94 -6.33
C ASN A 159 5.44 -11.08 -6.01
N LYS A 160 6.76 -10.87 -6.12
CA LYS A 160 7.74 -11.89 -5.71
C LYS A 160 7.52 -12.38 -4.28
N ALA A 161 7.28 -11.46 -3.35
CA ALA A 161 7.01 -11.79 -1.95
C ALA A 161 5.63 -12.44 -1.70
N LEU A 162 4.65 -12.29 -2.59
CA LEU A 162 3.33 -12.89 -2.46
C LEU A 162 3.23 -14.29 -3.07
N ILE A 163 3.83 -14.50 -4.26
CA ILE A 163 3.56 -15.68 -5.09
C ILE A 163 4.81 -16.42 -5.57
N GLU A 164 6.00 -15.82 -5.56
CA GLU A 164 7.22 -16.46 -6.07
C GLU A 164 8.08 -17.06 -4.95
N LEU A 165 8.32 -16.31 -3.88
CA LEU A 165 9.16 -16.73 -2.75
C LEU A 165 8.47 -17.77 -1.84
N PRO A 166 7.20 -17.61 -1.43
CA PRO A 166 6.60 -18.54 -0.48
C PRO A 166 6.56 -20.00 -0.95
N PRO A 167 6.22 -20.32 -2.23
CA PRO A 167 6.25 -21.69 -2.71
C PRO A 167 7.63 -22.35 -2.70
N LYS A 168 8.72 -21.58 -2.90
CA LYS A 168 10.11 -22.09 -2.93
C LYS A 168 10.55 -22.68 -1.58
N PHE A 169 10.03 -22.13 -0.48
CA PHE A 169 10.41 -22.53 0.89
C PHE A 169 9.25 -23.16 1.66
N ARG A 170 8.30 -23.72 0.93
CA ARG A 170 7.10 -24.34 1.48
C ARG A 170 7.44 -25.50 2.40
N ASN A 171 6.76 -25.55 3.55
CA ASN A 171 6.88 -26.59 4.57
C ASN A 171 8.32 -26.78 5.09
N LYS A 172 9.18 -25.77 4.94
CA LYS A 172 10.53 -25.79 5.51
C LYS A 172 10.47 -25.27 6.95
N PRO A 173 11.25 -25.87 7.87
CA PRO A 173 11.43 -25.31 9.21
C PRO A 173 12.21 -23.99 9.14
N PRO A 174 12.11 -23.12 10.17
CA PRO A 174 12.96 -21.94 10.29
C PRO A 174 14.44 -22.35 10.49
N MET A 175 15.35 -21.46 10.10
CA MET A 175 16.79 -21.58 10.28
C MET A 175 17.28 -20.92 11.57
N SER A 176 16.50 -19.98 12.13
CA SER A 176 16.89 -19.27 13.34
C SER A 176 17.13 -20.24 14.52
N PRO A 177 18.29 -20.13 15.21
CA PRO A 177 18.67 -21.07 16.26
C PRO A 177 17.65 -21.17 17.39
N GLY A 178 17.32 -22.39 17.80
CA GLY A 178 16.42 -22.67 18.92
C GLY A 178 14.93 -22.61 18.57
N LEU A 179 14.53 -22.11 17.40
CA LEU A 179 13.11 -22.07 16.99
C LEU A 179 12.64 -23.39 16.39
N ALA A 180 13.46 -24.01 15.54
CA ALA A 180 13.14 -25.31 14.96
C ALA A 180 13.20 -26.43 16.02
N GLU A 181 14.15 -26.36 16.96
CA GLU A 181 14.32 -27.41 17.97
C GLU A 181 13.36 -27.29 19.17
N SER A 182 12.83 -26.08 19.44
CA SER A 182 11.93 -25.85 20.58
C SER A 182 10.46 -26.18 20.31
N GLU A 183 10.08 -26.33 19.05
CA GLU A 183 8.70 -26.60 18.65
C GLU A 183 8.59 -27.94 17.90
N ILE A 184 8.08 -28.98 18.58
CA ILE A 184 7.69 -30.23 17.92
C ILE A 184 6.37 -29.98 17.18
N ARG A 185 6.45 -29.35 16.00
CA ARG A 185 5.31 -29.14 15.10
C ARG A 185 5.69 -29.28 13.64
N ASP A 186 4.68 -29.58 12.83
CA ASP A 186 4.79 -29.50 11.37
C ASP A 186 4.66 -28.04 10.92
N TRP A 187 5.67 -27.54 10.22
CA TRP A 187 5.64 -26.22 9.59
C TRP A 187 4.85 -26.30 8.29
N LYS A 188 3.72 -25.59 8.20
CA LYS A 188 2.84 -25.64 7.02
C LYS A 188 2.96 -24.38 6.18
N GLY A 189 3.01 -24.54 4.86
CA GLY A 189 3.09 -23.41 3.93
C GLY A 189 4.33 -22.57 4.19
N ALA A 190 4.14 -21.26 4.37
CA ALA A 190 5.20 -20.29 4.61
C ALA A 190 5.50 -20.03 6.10
N GLU A 191 4.99 -20.86 7.02
CA GLU A 191 5.12 -20.64 8.47
C GLU A 191 6.58 -20.59 8.96
N GLY A 192 7.47 -21.43 8.42
CA GLY A 192 8.89 -21.41 8.79
C GLY A 192 9.60 -20.14 8.36
N LEU A 193 9.39 -19.72 7.09
CA LEU A 193 9.90 -18.45 6.58
C LEU A 193 9.34 -17.25 7.37
N ALA A 194 8.04 -17.26 7.70
CA ALA A 194 7.42 -16.24 8.53
C ALA A 194 8.00 -16.18 9.95
N ALA A 195 8.36 -17.33 10.53
CA ALA A 195 9.02 -17.39 11.84
C ALA A 195 10.43 -16.79 11.78
N ASP A 196 11.22 -17.09 10.75
CA ASP A 196 12.54 -16.48 10.57
C ASP A 196 12.47 -14.97 10.35
N VAL A 197 11.54 -14.49 9.52
CA VAL A 197 11.34 -13.04 9.33
C VAL A 197 11.02 -12.35 10.67
N ARG A 198 10.26 -12.99 11.56
CA ARG A 198 10.05 -12.49 12.93
C ARG A 198 11.31 -12.54 13.77
N ALA A 199 12.05 -13.65 13.75
CA ALA A 199 13.23 -13.86 14.58
C ALA A 199 14.38 -12.91 14.20
N TYR A 200 14.78 -12.89 12.93
CA TYR A 200 15.80 -11.96 12.43
C TYR A 200 15.31 -10.51 12.50
N GLY A 201 14.02 -10.26 12.36
CA GLY A 201 13.42 -8.95 12.59
C GLY A 201 13.52 -8.45 14.04
N ALA A 202 13.33 -9.35 15.01
CA ALA A 202 13.51 -9.06 16.43
C ALA A 202 14.99 -8.79 16.75
N TRP A 203 15.89 -9.64 16.23
CA TRP A 203 17.33 -9.42 16.32
C TRP A 203 17.74 -8.06 15.74
N MET A 204 17.25 -7.71 14.55
CA MET A 204 17.51 -6.42 13.90
C MET A 204 17.01 -5.24 14.75
N ARG A 205 15.85 -5.38 15.40
CA ARG A 205 15.34 -4.38 16.33
C ARG A 205 16.25 -4.21 17.55
N ASP A 206 16.71 -5.31 18.14
CA ASP A 206 17.53 -5.27 19.36
C ASP A 206 18.92 -4.69 19.07
N GLU A 207 19.50 -5.04 17.92
CA GLU A 207 20.75 -4.44 17.46
C GLU A 207 20.59 -2.95 17.15
N ALA A 208 19.49 -2.55 16.51
CA ALA A 208 19.18 -1.13 16.35
C ALA A 208 19.00 -0.42 17.70
N GLU A 209 18.37 -1.04 18.71
CA GLU A 209 18.27 -0.45 20.04
C GLU A 209 19.65 -0.23 20.68
N ARG A 210 20.60 -1.14 20.49
CA ARG A 210 21.99 -0.92 20.94
C ARG A 210 22.64 0.28 20.25
N ARG A 211 22.43 0.45 18.95
CA ARG A 211 23.07 1.51 18.14
C ARG A 211 22.43 2.88 18.38
N ILE A 212 21.10 2.97 18.40
CA ILE A 212 20.35 4.24 18.36
C ILE A 212 19.30 4.40 19.48
N GLY A 213 19.18 3.44 20.41
CA GLY A 213 18.17 3.50 21.48
C GLY A 213 18.32 4.71 22.42
N HIS A 214 19.55 5.23 22.56
CA HIS A 214 19.83 6.45 23.34
C HIS A 214 19.14 7.70 22.79
N LEU A 215 18.77 7.72 21.50
CA LEU A 215 18.01 8.82 20.85
C LEU A 215 16.51 8.83 21.21
N TYR A 216 16.05 7.79 21.92
CA TYR A 216 14.66 7.60 22.30
C TYR A 216 14.51 7.39 23.82
N PRO A 217 14.81 8.42 24.64
CA PRO A 217 14.74 8.30 26.08
C PRO A 217 13.31 7.98 26.56
N LYS A 218 13.22 7.34 27.73
CA LYS A 218 11.93 7.12 28.42
C LYS A 218 11.42 8.43 29.01
N ALA A 219 10.10 8.64 28.97
CA ALA A 219 9.48 9.78 29.61
C ALA A 219 9.31 9.56 31.12
N THR A 220 9.38 10.64 31.90
CA THR A 220 8.98 10.64 33.31
C THR A 220 7.49 10.94 33.39
N LEU A 221 6.71 10.05 33.99
CA LEU A 221 5.29 10.24 34.23
C LEU A 221 5.04 11.18 35.43
N PRO A 222 3.83 11.71 35.61
CA PRO A 222 3.51 12.59 36.74
C PRO A 222 3.75 11.97 38.13
N ASP A 223 3.69 10.64 38.25
CA ASP A 223 3.98 9.89 39.47
C ASP A 223 5.48 9.62 39.69
N GLY A 224 6.35 10.15 38.80
CA GLY A 224 7.79 9.96 38.83
C GLY A 224 8.29 8.66 38.17
N SER A 225 7.40 7.75 37.78
CA SER A 225 7.78 6.51 37.11
C SER A 225 8.27 6.76 35.68
N LYS A 226 9.02 5.80 35.11
CA LYS A 226 9.53 5.88 33.74
C LYS A 226 8.68 5.05 32.80
N ALA A 227 8.29 5.64 31.68
CA ALA A 227 7.48 4.98 30.65
C ALA A 227 8.10 5.07 29.26
N THR A 228 7.86 4.05 28.44
CA THR A 228 8.23 4.05 27.03
C THR A 228 7.43 5.11 26.28
N VAL A 229 8.12 5.94 25.51
CA VAL A 229 7.46 6.87 24.58
C VAL A 229 7.06 6.14 23.31
N ILE A 230 5.86 6.41 22.83
CA ILE A 230 5.32 5.82 21.59
C ILE A 230 5.29 6.81 20.44
N ALA A 231 5.21 8.11 20.75
CA ALA A 231 5.24 9.17 19.76
C ALA A 231 5.68 10.52 20.34
N TRP A 232 6.30 11.33 19.51
CA TRP A 232 6.58 12.75 19.72
C TRP A 232 5.74 13.56 18.72
N ILE A 233 4.98 14.53 19.22
CA ILE A 233 4.15 15.39 18.38
C ILE A 233 4.88 16.72 18.20
N TRP A 234 5.17 17.05 16.95
CA TRP A 234 5.96 18.22 16.56
C TRP A 234 5.09 19.21 15.77
N ALA A 235 5.32 20.51 15.98
CA ALA A 235 4.83 21.57 15.10
C ALA A 235 5.97 22.09 14.24
N ARG A 236 5.69 22.40 12.97
CA ARG A 236 6.56 23.27 12.17
C ARG A 236 6.38 24.72 12.60
N THR A 237 7.41 25.53 12.48
CA THR A 237 7.39 26.94 12.89
C THR A 237 7.97 27.84 11.80
N VAL A 238 7.45 29.07 11.72
CA VAL A 238 8.01 30.15 10.90
C VAL A 238 8.04 31.44 11.72
N ALA A 239 8.95 32.37 11.41
CA ALA A 239 8.96 33.67 12.08
C ALA A 239 7.66 34.44 11.76
N CYS A 240 7.06 35.08 12.77
CA CYS A 240 5.91 35.95 12.55
C CYS A 240 6.32 37.15 11.69
N PRO A 241 5.62 37.44 10.57
CA PRO A 241 5.99 38.54 9.68
C PRO A 241 5.72 39.93 10.28
N ASN A 242 4.98 40.01 11.39
CA ASN A 242 4.79 41.27 12.11
C ASN A 242 6.12 41.66 12.78
N PRO A 243 6.78 42.75 12.35
CA PRO A 243 8.11 43.13 12.84
C PRO A 243 8.15 43.41 14.34
N ALA A 244 7.02 43.84 14.92
CA ALA A 244 6.90 44.05 16.37
C ALA A 244 6.76 42.75 17.16
N CYS A 245 6.47 41.63 16.50
CA CYS A 245 6.27 40.33 17.13
C CYS A 245 7.45 39.39 16.90
N GLY A 246 7.80 39.07 15.65
CA GLY A 246 8.97 38.24 15.30
C GLY A 246 9.05 36.83 15.94
N ILE A 247 8.05 36.40 16.71
CA ILE A 247 8.08 35.13 17.43
C ILE A 247 8.12 33.94 16.45
N ALA A 248 8.76 32.84 16.85
CA ALA A 248 8.60 31.57 16.18
C ALA A 248 7.14 31.08 16.33
N MET A 249 6.35 31.25 15.27
CA MET A 249 4.93 30.92 15.25
C MET A 249 4.74 29.44 14.88
N PRO A 250 4.17 28.61 15.77
CA PRO A 250 3.86 27.23 15.44
C PRO A 250 2.69 27.14 14.47
N LEU A 251 2.82 26.28 13.48
CA LEU A 251 1.81 25.92 12.48
C LEU A 251 1.20 24.59 12.92
N VAL A 252 -0.01 24.65 13.44
CA VAL A 252 -0.71 23.51 14.03
C VAL A 252 -2.11 23.45 13.45
N ARG A 253 -2.52 22.29 12.93
CA ARG A 253 -3.86 22.11 12.38
C ARG A 253 -4.91 21.94 13.47
N SER A 254 -4.56 21.28 14.57
CA SER A 254 -5.44 21.04 15.70
C SER A 254 -4.64 20.85 16.98
N TRP A 255 -5.15 21.39 18.09
CA TRP A 255 -4.53 21.27 19.41
C TRP A 255 -4.92 19.96 20.12
N TRP A 256 -5.89 19.21 19.58
CA TRP A 256 -6.35 17.97 20.18
C TRP A 256 -5.31 16.85 20.14
N LEU A 257 -5.11 16.19 21.28
CA LEU A 257 -4.31 14.97 21.40
C LEU A 257 -5.19 13.74 21.61
N GLY A 258 -6.22 13.81 22.46
CA GLY A 258 -7.16 12.72 22.70
C GLY A 258 -8.59 13.27 22.85
N LYS A 259 -9.55 12.67 22.14
CA LYS A 259 -10.98 13.08 22.15
C LYS A 259 -11.90 12.10 22.86
N LYS A 260 -11.36 11.08 23.53
CA LYS A 260 -12.17 10.08 24.23
C LYS A 260 -12.82 10.72 25.46
N LYS A 261 -14.13 10.55 25.60
CA LYS A 261 -14.92 11.13 26.70
C LYS A 261 -14.36 10.71 28.06
N GLY A 262 -14.11 11.69 28.93
CA GLY A 262 -13.53 11.49 30.27
C GLY A 262 -12.02 11.23 30.27
N LYS A 263 -11.36 11.32 29.12
CA LYS A 263 -9.91 11.18 28.92
C LYS A 263 -9.39 12.18 27.89
N GLU A 264 -10.06 13.33 27.81
CA GLU A 264 -9.70 14.40 26.90
C GLU A 264 -8.28 14.90 27.21
N ALA A 265 -7.54 15.18 26.15
CA ALA A 265 -6.22 15.78 26.25
C ALA A 265 -5.98 16.69 25.03
N TYR A 266 -5.39 17.84 25.27
CA TYR A 266 -5.08 18.82 24.23
C TYR A 266 -3.87 19.67 24.63
N VAL A 267 -3.19 20.22 23.63
CA VAL A 267 -2.06 21.13 23.82
C VAL A 267 -2.57 22.54 24.11
N VAL A 268 -1.97 23.21 25.09
CA VAL A 268 -2.25 24.60 25.44
C VAL A 268 -1.01 25.44 25.12
N PRO A 269 -1.04 26.29 24.07
CA PRO A 269 0.06 27.21 23.79
C PRO A 269 0.06 28.40 24.75
N ARG A 270 1.21 28.70 25.37
CA ARG A 270 1.45 29.90 26.18
C ARG A 270 2.59 30.72 25.62
N VAL A 271 2.39 32.03 25.52
CA VAL A 271 3.48 32.96 25.20
C VAL A 271 4.16 33.35 26.50
N VAL A 272 5.46 33.12 26.58
CA VAL A 272 6.27 33.42 27.77
C VAL A 272 7.45 34.29 27.36
N ALA A 273 7.93 35.12 28.30
CA ALA A 273 9.15 35.89 28.09
C ALA A 273 10.36 34.94 27.97
N ASP A 274 11.23 35.21 27.00
CA ASP A 274 12.47 34.47 26.77
C ASP A 274 13.51 35.43 26.17
N SER A 275 14.46 35.86 26.99
CA SER A 275 15.52 36.78 26.58
C SER A 275 16.53 36.15 25.62
N SER A 276 16.54 34.83 25.45
CA SER A 276 17.41 34.14 24.50
C SER A 276 16.85 34.13 23.07
N HIS A 277 15.55 34.35 22.90
CA HIS A 277 14.92 34.43 21.59
C HIS A 277 14.94 35.87 21.06
N PRO A 278 15.20 36.12 19.76
CA PRO A 278 15.28 37.48 19.20
C PRO A 278 14.05 38.37 19.42
N SER A 279 12.86 37.79 19.57
CA SER A 279 11.63 38.52 19.89
C SER A 279 11.43 38.83 21.38
N GLY A 280 12.32 38.37 22.26
CA GLY A 280 12.15 38.43 23.72
C GLY A 280 11.05 37.53 24.28
N GLN A 281 10.44 36.69 23.43
CA GLN A 281 9.31 35.82 23.77
C GLN A 281 9.42 34.48 23.03
N ARG A 282 8.88 33.42 23.63
CA ARG A 282 8.71 32.11 22.98
C ARG A 282 7.32 31.54 23.23
N VAL A 283 6.93 30.56 22.44
CA VAL A 283 5.75 29.72 22.73
C VAL A 283 6.21 28.52 23.56
N ARG A 284 5.54 28.26 24.69
CA ARG A 284 5.65 27.04 25.49
C ARG A 284 4.35 26.25 25.37
N PHE A 285 4.43 24.93 25.35
CA PHE A 285 3.26 24.05 25.31
C PHE A 285 3.04 23.37 26.66
N GLU A 286 1.79 23.35 27.11
CA GLU A 286 1.31 22.59 28.26
C GLU A 286 0.23 21.59 27.82
N ILE A 287 -0.14 20.64 28.69
CA ILE A 287 -1.22 19.68 28.42
C ILE A 287 -2.45 20.02 29.26
N GLY A 288 -3.57 20.27 28.58
CA GLY A 288 -4.88 20.49 29.19
C GLY A 288 -5.75 19.23 29.16
N HIS A 289 -6.56 19.07 30.21
CA HIS A 289 -7.49 17.94 30.37
C HIS A 289 -8.94 18.36 30.71
N ASP A 290 -9.18 19.64 30.97
CA ASP A 290 -10.51 20.13 31.31
C ASP A 290 -11.38 20.26 30.06
N ALA A 291 -12.40 19.41 29.94
CA ALA A 291 -13.33 19.43 28.83
C ALA A 291 -14.01 20.80 28.63
N LYS A 292 -14.16 21.61 29.69
CA LYS A 292 -14.74 22.97 29.59
C LYS A 292 -13.81 23.98 28.91
N ARG A 293 -12.50 23.70 28.89
CA ARG A 293 -11.45 24.53 28.27
C ARG A 293 -10.89 23.88 27.00
N ALA A 294 -11.55 22.85 26.51
CA ALA A 294 -11.13 22.11 25.34
C ALA A 294 -11.19 22.98 24.07
N PRO A 295 -10.34 22.71 23.05
CA PRO A 295 -10.37 23.44 21.80
C PRO A 295 -11.70 23.30 21.06
N ALA A 296 -12.12 24.37 20.38
CA ALA A 296 -13.31 24.40 19.54
C ALA A 296 -13.18 23.46 18.32
N THR A 297 -14.26 23.35 17.53
CA THR A 297 -14.27 22.53 16.31
C THR A 297 -13.32 23.06 15.23
N GLU A 298 -13.23 24.38 15.09
CA GLU A 298 -12.17 25.05 14.32
C GLU A 298 -11.09 25.52 15.30
N ASP A 299 -9.98 24.80 15.35
CA ASP A 299 -8.84 25.07 16.22
C ASP A 299 -7.51 25.07 15.43
N GLY A 300 -6.40 25.17 16.17
CA GLY A 300 -5.07 25.29 15.57
C GLY A 300 -4.72 26.73 15.17
N THR A 301 -3.60 26.87 14.48
CA THR A 301 -3.05 28.15 13.99
C THR A 301 -2.99 28.24 12.47
N VAL A 302 -3.21 27.15 11.74
CA VAL A 302 -3.13 27.11 10.27
C VAL A 302 -4.30 26.37 9.66
N GLY A 303 -4.90 26.98 8.64
CA GLY A 303 -6.06 26.48 7.91
C GLY A 303 -5.85 26.47 6.40
N ARG A 304 -6.95 26.49 5.65
CA ARG A 304 -6.92 26.47 4.17
C ARG A 304 -6.46 27.78 3.54
N THR A 305 -6.68 28.91 4.20
CA THR A 305 -6.48 30.26 3.67
C THR A 305 -5.22 30.95 4.21
N GLY A 306 -4.67 30.48 5.33
CA GLY A 306 -3.54 31.11 5.99
C GLY A 306 -3.31 30.54 7.39
N ALA A 307 -2.45 31.21 8.14
CA ALA A 307 -2.21 30.98 9.55
C ALA A 307 -2.47 32.25 10.38
N HIS A 308 -2.45 32.12 11.71
CA HIS A 308 -2.47 33.26 12.62
C HIS A 308 -1.45 33.08 13.75
N CYS A 309 -0.85 34.17 14.19
CA CYS A 309 0.13 34.14 15.27
C CYS A 309 -0.53 33.93 16.63
N VAL A 310 -0.03 32.97 17.42
CA VAL A 310 -0.55 32.74 18.78
C VAL A 310 -0.34 33.94 19.71
N ALA A 311 0.70 34.75 19.47
CA ALA A 311 1.05 35.92 20.28
C ALA A 311 0.30 37.19 19.84
N CYS A 312 0.59 37.72 18.66
CA CYS A 312 0.03 39.00 18.20
C CYS A 312 -1.28 38.88 17.42
N LYS A 313 -1.77 37.65 17.17
CA LYS A 313 -3.00 37.34 16.41
C LYS A 313 -2.99 37.79 14.95
N SER A 314 -1.89 38.34 14.44
CA SER A 314 -1.76 38.73 13.03
C SER A 314 -2.01 37.54 12.10
N ALA A 315 -2.83 37.76 11.08
CA ALA A 315 -3.04 36.81 9.99
C ALA A 315 -1.80 36.74 9.10
N VAL A 316 -1.42 35.53 8.70
CA VAL A 316 -0.23 35.24 7.90
C VAL A 316 -0.66 34.44 6.68
N PRO A 317 -0.52 34.98 5.46
CA PRO A 317 -0.96 34.28 4.25
C PRO A 317 -0.06 33.08 3.92
N LEU A 318 -0.62 32.06 3.25
CA LEU A 318 0.12 30.84 2.91
C LEU A 318 1.32 31.07 1.98
N ASN A 319 1.31 32.13 1.14
CA ASN A 319 2.43 32.46 0.28
C ASN A 319 3.68 32.86 1.08
N TYR A 320 3.53 33.59 2.19
CA TYR A 320 4.63 33.88 3.11
C TYR A 320 5.19 32.59 3.70
N ILE A 321 4.34 31.70 4.19
CA ILE A 321 4.78 30.41 4.78
C ILE A 321 5.53 29.55 3.75
N ARG A 322 5.07 29.55 2.49
CA ARG A 322 5.77 28.89 1.38
C ARG A 322 7.14 29.52 1.14
N ALA A 323 7.23 30.84 1.09
CA ALA A 323 8.48 31.55 0.90
C ALA A 323 9.49 31.28 2.04
N GLU A 324 9.04 31.25 3.30
CA GLU A 324 9.88 30.88 4.43
C GLU A 324 10.37 29.43 4.33
N GLY A 325 9.50 28.48 3.96
CA GLY A 325 9.88 27.09 3.73
C GLY A 325 10.89 26.93 2.58
N GLN A 326 10.62 27.56 1.43
CA GLN A 326 11.50 27.54 0.26
C GLN A 326 12.88 28.16 0.55
N ALA A 327 12.93 29.14 1.45
CA ALA A 327 14.17 29.75 1.88
C ALA A 327 14.87 29.00 3.04
N GLY A 328 14.39 27.82 3.43
CA GLY A 328 14.98 27.01 4.49
C GLY A 328 14.79 27.57 5.91
N ARG A 329 13.84 28.49 6.12
CA ARG A 329 13.58 29.15 7.41
C ARG A 329 12.42 28.56 8.19
N MET A 330 11.93 27.39 7.80
CA MET A 330 10.92 26.64 8.53
C MET A 330 11.58 25.68 9.52
N ASN A 331 11.32 25.88 10.81
CA ASN A 331 11.88 25.07 11.89
C ASN A 331 10.82 24.13 12.49
N THR A 332 11.15 23.44 13.58
CA THR A 332 10.24 22.55 14.31
C THR A 332 10.32 22.77 15.81
N GLN A 333 9.23 22.50 16.53
CA GLN A 333 9.15 22.58 17.99
C GLN A 333 8.33 21.42 18.56
N LEU A 334 8.81 20.79 19.63
CA LEU A 334 8.11 19.68 20.28
C LEU A 334 6.86 20.23 21.00
N MET A 335 5.69 19.67 20.70
CA MET A 335 4.41 20.06 21.30
C MET A 335 3.99 19.16 22.45
N ALA A 336 4.19 17.85 22.30
CA ALA A 336 3.77 16.86 23.28
C ALA A 336 4.56 15.56 23.11
N ILE A 337 4.68 14.83 24.22
CA ILE A 337 5.22 13.47 24.27
C ILE A 337 4.07 12.53 24.61
N VAL A 338 3.95 11.42 23.89
CA VAL A 338 2.93 10.40 24.15
C VAL A 338 3.61 9.15 24.71
N ALA A 339 3.33 8.82 25.96
CA ALA A 339 3.89 7.66 26.65
C ALA A 339 2.87 6.54 26.85
N GLU A 340 3.37 5.31 27.00
CA GLU A 340 2.56 4.17 27.45
C GLU A 340 2.15 4.35 28.90
N GLY A 341 0.87 4.19 29.19
CA GLY A 341 0.33 4.06 30.55
C GLY A 341 -0.43 2.76 30.73
N ASN A 342 -0.97 2.55 31.93
CA ASN A 342 -1.79 1.37 32.22
C ASN A 342 -3.11 1.41 31.42
N ARG A 343 -3.15 0.66 30.31
CA ARG A 343 -4.30 0.55 29.38
C ARG A 343 -4.74 1.87 28.73
N GLN A 344 -3.90 2.90 28.75
CA GLN A 344 -4.18 4.20 28.14
C GLN A 344 -2.90 4.91 27.69
N ARG A 345 -3.05 5.99 26.92
CA ARG A 345 -1.95 6.89 26.59
C ARG A 345 -1.84 7.97 27.64
N VAL A 346 -0.61 8.33 28.00
CA VAL A 346 -0.31 9.47 28.87
C VAL A 346 0.32 10.55 28.01
N TYR A 347 -0.26 11.74 28.04
CA TYR A 347 0.22 12.91 27.31
C TYR A 347 1.06 13.77 28.26
N ILE A 348 2.27 14.09 27.85
CA ILE A 348 3.28 14.74 28.69
C ILE A 348 3.78 15.99 27.96
N GLU A 349 4.08 17.04 28.74
CA GLU A 349 4.67 18.27 28.23
C GLU A 349 6.01 18.02 27.53
N PRO A 350 6.42 18.89 26.59
CA PRO A 350 7.76 18.88 26.03
C PRO A 350 8.84 18.97 27.11
N SER A 351 9.97 18.33 26.88
CA SER A 351 11.11 18.41 27.79
C SER A 351 12.42 18.53 27.03
N ALA A 352 13.35 19.30 27.60
CA ALA A 352 14.67 19.54 27.00
C ALA A 352 15.44 18.25 26.71
N THR A 353 15.29 17.21 27.54
CA THR A 353 15.91 15.89 27.31
C THR A 353 15.45 15.25 26.01
N HIS A 354 14.16 15.32 25.68
CA HIS A 354 13.63 14.72 24.46
C HIS A 354 13.87 15.59 23.22
N GLU A 355 13.91 16.92 23.38
CA GLU A 355 14.34 17.84 22.31
C GLU A 355 15.82 17.59 21.96
N ALA A 356 16.71 17.56 22.95
CA ALA A 356 18.13 17.28 22.74
C ALA A 356 18.38 15.90 22.13
N ALA A 357 17.64 14.86 22.55
CA ALA A 357 17.78 13.51 21.97
C ALA A 357 17.31 13.43 20.50
N SER A 358 16.54 14.41 20.02
CA SER A 358 16.10 14.50 18.61
C SER A 358 17.01 15.36 17.75
N ASP A 359 17.83 16.19 18.38
CA ASP A 359 18.78 17.08 17.73
C ASP A 359 20.04 16.30 17.37
N VAL A 360 19.98 15.66 16.20
CA VAL A 360 21.07 14.86 15.66
C VAL A 360 21.46 15.36 14.28
N ASP A 361 22.74 15.17 13.95
CA ASP A 361 23.25 15.48 12.63
C ASP A 361 22.53 14.65 11.56
N ARG A 362 22.43 15.25 10.37
CA ARG A 362 21.88 14.54 9.21
C ARG A 362 22.88 13.45 8.80
N PRO A 363 22.46 12.17 8.67
CA PRO A 363 23.35 11.13 8.19
C PRO A 363 23.78 11.40 6.74
N GLU A 364 25.01 11.02 6.39
CA GLU A 364 25.57 11.31 5.05
C GLU A 364 24.89 10.48 3.96
N ASP A 365 24.68 9.20 4.20
CA ASP A 365 24.19 8.24 3.23
C ASP A 365 22.66 8.07 3.31
N VAL A 366 21.94 9.10 2.87
CA VAL A 366 20.46 9.13 2.85
C VAL A 366 19.90 8.78 1.46
N PRO A 367 18.64 8.34 1.37
CA PRO A 367 18.02 8.07 0.09
C PRO A 367 18.04 9.29 -0.84
N MET A 368 18.50 9.06 -2.06
CA MET A 368 18.69 10.09 -3.08
C MET A 368 17.45 10.24 -3.96
N GLY A 369 17.33 11.39 -4.64
CA GLY A 369 16.30 11.64 -5.64
C GLY A 369 15.39 12.82 -5.30
N GLU A 370 14.86 13.45 -6.35
CA GLU A 370 13.97 14.60 -6.24
C GLU A 370 12.51 14.17 -6.17
N LEU A 371 11.73 14.93 -5.41
CA LEU A 371 10.27 14.83 -5.37
C LEU A 371 9.68 15.34 -6.69
N PRO A 372 8.61 14.69 -7.20
CA PRO A 372 7.90 15.17 -8.38
C PRO A 372 7.34 16.58 -8.19
N LYS A 373 7.46 17.42 -9.22
CA LYS A 373 6.86 18.77 -9.26
C LYS A 373 5.39 18.72 -9.72
N ASN A 374 4.63 17.75 -9.23
CA ASN A 374 3.19 17.63 -9.51
C ASN A 374 2.38 18.22 -8.34
N PRO A 375 1.86 19.45 -8.47
CA PRO A 375 1.16 20.10 -7.37
C PRO A 375 -0.19 19.45 -7.04
N ARG A 376 -0.74 18.52 -7.83
CA ARG A 376 -1.99 17.82 -7.49
C ARG A 376 -1.77 16.93 -6.26
N ASP A 377 -0.72 16.12 -6.31
CA ASP A 377 -0.49 15.03 -5.34
C ASP A 377 0.74 15.25 -4.45
N PHE A 378 1.66 16.14 -4.83
CA PHE A 378 2.88 16.46 -4.07
C PHE A 378 2.88 17.92 -3.67
N LYS A 379 2.55 18.21 -2.40
CA LYS A 379 2.46 19.59 -1.90
C LYS A 379 3.73 20.06 -1.19
N THR A 380 4.55 19.14 -0.70
CA THR A 380 5.76 19.42 0.09
C THR A 380 6.83 20.23 -0.67
N PRO A 381 7.03 20.11 -2.00
CA PRO A 381 7.99 20.97 -2.72
C PRO A 381 7.66 22.46 -2.68
N ASN A 382 6.39 22.83 -2.51
CA ASN A 382 5.99 24.24 -2.34
C ASN A 382 6.52 24.87 -1.04
N TYR A 383 7.07 24.06 -0.13
CA TYR A 383 7.57 24.47 1.19
C TYR A 383 9.06 24.13 1.36
N GLY A 384 9.81 23.94 0.27
CA GLY A 384 11.25 23.71 0.30
C GLY A 384 11.69 22.25 0.45
N MET A 385 10.77 21.31 0.68
CA MET A 385 11.08 19.87 0.69
C MET A 385 11.10 19.34 -0.73
N THR A 386 12.28 19.27 -1.33
CA THR A 386 12.44 18.98 -2.76
C THR A 386 13.05 17.61 -3.04
N LYS A 387 13.59 16.94 -2.02
CA LYS A 387 14.18 15.60 -2.11
C LYS A 387 13.41 14.61 -1.23
N TRP A 388 13.50 13.32 -1.55
CA TRP A 388 12.85 12.26 -0.75
C TRP A 388 13.29 12.28 0.72
N ALA A 389 14.59 12.51 0.97
CA ALA A 389 15.13 12.62 2.32
C ALA A 389 14.64 13.87 3.10
N ASP A 390 14.05 14.87 2.44
CA ASP A 390 13.50 16.06 3.12
C ASP A 390 12.14 15.77 3.79
N LEU A 391 11.53 14.63 3.48
CA LEU A 391 10.28 14.18 4.12
C LEU A 391 10.51 13.63 5.54
N PHE A 392 11.75 13.53 6.00
CA PHE A 392 12.13 12.89 7.26
C PHE A 392 12.90 13.88 8.15
N THR A 393 12.74 13.76 9.47
CA THR A 393 13.66 14.44 10.41
C THR A 393 15.02 13.73 10.43
N ASN A 394 16.08 14.40 10.91
CA ASN A 394 17.40 13.77 11.00
C ASN A 394 17.37 12.50 11.86
N ARG A 395 16.67 12.52 13.01
CA ARG A 395 16.50 11.32 13.86
C ARG A 395 15.75 10.20 13.14
N GLN A 396 14.72 10.50 12.34
CA GLN A 396 14.03 9.51 11.51
C GLN A 396 14.95 8.93 10.42
N LEU A 397 15.79 9.76 9.80
CA LEU A 397 16.78 9.31 8.82
C LEU A 397 17.79 8.37 9.47
N VAL A 398 18.36 8.74 10.62
CA VAL A 398 19.29 7.89 11.39
C VAL A 398 18.66 6.54 11.69
N ALA A 399 17.40 6.51 12.11
CA ALA A 399 16.71 5.26 12.40
C ALA A 399 16.52 4.39 11.14
N LEU A 400 16.00 4.95 10.07
CA LEU A 400 15.71 4.20 8.84
C LEU A 400 16.99 3.74 8.14
N THR A 401 18.06 4.55 8.11
CA THR A 401 19.35 4.12 7.56
C THR A 401 19.96 3.01 8.42
N THR A 402 19.90 3.10 9.75
CA THR A 402 20.35 2.02 10.65
C THR A 402 19.65 0.69 10.34
N PHE A 403 18.32 0.69 10.18
CA PHE A 403 17.60 -0.52 9.82
C PHE A 403 17.94 -1.01 8.42
N SER A 404 18.09 -0.11 7.44
CA SER A 404 18.50 -0.48 6.09
C SER A 404 19.88 -1.13 6.06
N ASP A 405 20.83 -0.63 6.85
CA ASP A 405 22.19 -1.18 6.89
C ASP A 405 22.20 -2.56 7.56
N LEU A 406 21.38 -2.74 8.62
CA LEU A 406 21.22 -4.02 9.32
C LEU A 406 20.61 -5.14 8.47
N ILE A 407 20.01 -4.84 7.31
CA ILE A 407 19.50 -5.86 6.39
C ILE A 407 20.66 -6.69 5.80
N ALA A 408 21.80 -6.06 5.50
CA ALA A 408 22.98 -6.79 5.06
C ALA A 408 23.51 -7.70 6.18
N ASP A 409 23.61 -7.18 7.40
CA ASP A 409 24.03 -7.97 8.58
C ASP A 409 23.06 -9.13 8.85
N ALA A 410 21.75 -8.91 8.70
CA ALA A 410 20.73 -9.96 8.83
C ALA A 410 20.92 -11.07 7.79
N ARG A 411 21.26 -10.71 6.55
CA ARG A 411 21.54 -11.68 5.48
C ARG A 411 22.69 -12.61 5.85
N GLU A 412 23.81 -12.04 6.27
CA GLU A 412 24.99 -12.79 6.66
C GLU A 412 24.71 -13.68 7.88
N ARG A 413 23.86 -13.20 8.80
CA ARG A 413 23.41 -14.00 9.94
C ARG A 413 22.58 -15.21 9.53
N VAL A 414 21.65 -15.06 8.57
CA VAL A 414 20.86 -16.19 8.05
C VAL A 414 21.77 -17.23 7.39
N LEU A 415 22.80 -16.80 6.67
CA LEU A 415 23.80 -17.69 6.07
C LEU A 415 24.62 -18.43 7.14
N ALA A 416 25.06 -17.72 8.19
CA ALA A 416 25.81 -18.30 9.30
C ALA A 416 24.97 -19.32 10.10
N ASP A 417 23.66 -19.07 10.20
CA ASP A 417 22.68 -19.97 10.84
C ASP A 417 22.28 -21.15 9.91
N GLY A 418 22.91 -21.31 8.74
CA GLY A 418 22.77 -22.47 7.85
C GLY A 418 21.77 -22.32 6.71
N GLY A 419 21.21 -21.13 6.50
CA GLY A 419 20.34 -20.84 5.36
C GLY A 419 21.10 -20.82 4.02
N SER A 420 20.44 -21.24 2.94
CA SER A 420 21.02 -21.06 1.59
C SER A 420 21.03 -19.58 1.17
N PRO A 421 21.85 -19.17 0.18
CA PRO A 421 21.80 -17.82 -0.37
C PRO A 421 20.40 -17.37 -0.79
N GLU A 422 19.63 -18.23 -1.45
CA GLU A 422 18.28 -17.92 -1.90
C GLU A 422 17.31 -17.75 -0.72
N TYR A 423 17.50 -18.52 0.36
CA TYR A 423 16.70 -18.40 1.57
C TYR A 423 17.05 -17.12 2.34
N ALA A 424 18.33 -16.80 2.48
CA ALA A 424 18.81 -15.56 3.07
C ALA A 424 18.24 -14.35 2.31
N ASP A 425 18.31 -14.38 0.98
CA ASP A 425 17.73 -13.37 0.09
C ASP A 425 16.22 -13.22 0.32
N ALA A 426 15.49 -14.33 0.47
CA ALA A 426 14.06 -14.30 0.77
C ALA A 426 13.76 -13.65 2.13
N VAL A 427 14.46 -14.05 3.20
CA VAL A 427 14.29 -13.45 4.53
C VAL A 427 14.53 -11.94 4.49
N VAL A 428 15.65 -11.51 3.89
CA VAL A 428 15.98 -10.08 3.85
C VAL A 428 15.08 -9.29 2.91
N THR A 429 14.46 -9.92 1.91
CA THR A 429 13.41 -9.31 1.10
C THR A 429 12.22 -8.86 1.96
N TYR A 430 11.74 -9.72 2.86
CA TYR A 430 10.66 -9.35 3.78
C TYR A 430 11.12 -8.31 4.81
N LEU A 431 12.36 -8.38 5.30
CA LEU A 431 12.92 -7.34 6.18
C LEU A 431 13.02 -5.98 5.47
N GLY A 432 13.44 -5.95 4.20
CA GLY A 432 13.44 -4.74 3.36
C GLY A 432 12.04 -4.18 3.13
N LEU A 433 11.06 -5.04 2.85
CA LEU A 433 9.64 -4.63 2.81
C LEU A 433 9.16 -4.08 4.17
N ALA A 434 9.71 -4.59 5.29
CA ALA A 434 9.38 -4.10 6.63
C ALA A 434 9.90 -2.69 6.86
N VAL A 435 11.15 -2.41 6.48
CA VAL A 435 11.75 -1.07 6.55
C VAL A 435 11.02 -0.09 5.61
N SER A 436 10.69 -0.54 4.41
CA SER A 436 9.87 0.25 3.46
C SER A 436 8.51 0.65 4.05
N LYS A 437 7.82 -0.30 4.69
CA LYS A 437 6.56 -0.05 5.40
C LYS A 437 6.75 0.82 6.64
N LEU A 438 7.87 0.67 7.34
CA LEU A 438 8.24 1.49 8.50
C LEU A 438 8.39 2.96 8.10
N ALA A 439 8.95 3.26 6.92
CA ALA A 439 9.12 4.61 6.41
C ALA A 439 7.78 5.35 6.21
N ASP A 440 6.70 4.66 5.80
CA ASP A 440 5.34 5.25 5.69
C ASP A 440 4.79 5.74 7.04
N MET A 441 5.30 5.20 8.14
CA MET A 441 4.95 5.57 9.51
C MET A 441 5.99 6.42 10.24
N ASN A 442 7.23 6.45 9.75
CA ASN A 442 8.36 7.17 10.33
C ASN A 442 8.84 8.26 9.38
N ASN A 443 7.98 9.22 9.08
CA ASN A 443 8.31 10.41 8.29
C ASN A 443 7.67 11.65 8.95
N SER A 444 8.11 12.85 8.54
CA SER A 444 7.65 14.13 9.09
C SER A 444 6.29 14.60 8.51
N ILE A 445 5.57 13.70 7.83
CA ILE A 445 4.22 13.90 7.28
C ILE A 445 3.20 12.95 7.94
N ALA A 446 3.66 11.91 8.66
CA ALA A 446 2.80 11.03 9.45
C ALA A 446 2.10 11.85 10.55
N ARG A 447 0.81 11.54 10.82
CA ARG A 447 -0.04 12.39 11.67
C ARG A 447 -0.54 11.65 12.88
N TRP A 448 -0.74 12.36 13.99
CA TRP A 448 -1.50 11.86 15.11
C TRP A 448 -3.00 11.86 14.80
N LYS A 449 -3.72 10.81 15.19
CA LYS A 449 -5.19 10.76 15.09
C LYS A 449 -5.82 10.73 16.48
N PRO A 450 -6.29 11.89 16.99
CA PRO A 450 -6.84 12.01 18.33
C PRO A 450 -8.06 11.12 18.64
N SER A 451 -8.81 10.72 17.61
CA SER A 451 -9.96 9.82 17.79
C SER A 451 -9.54 8.36 18.04
N MET A 452 -8.30 7.99 17.73
CA MET A 452 -7.77 6.62 17.85
C MET A 452 -6.59 6.53 18.84
N ASP A 453 -6.10 7.65 19.39
CA ASP A 453 -4.89 7.73 20.22
C ASP A 453 -3.69 6.99 19.59
N GLN A 454 -3.49 7.18 18.28
CA GLN A 454 -2.40 6.56 17.53
C GLN A 454 -1.94 7.43 16.35
N ALA A 455 -0.70 7.21 15.93
CA ALA A 455 -0.20 7.75 14.67
C ALA A 455 -0.83 7.03 13.47
N ILE A 456 -0.92 7.74 12.34
CA ILE A 456 -1.44 7.24 11.06
C ILE A 456 -0.41 7.52 9.98
N ALA A 457 -0.22 6.53 9.12
CA ALA A 457 0.68 6.53 7.98
C ALA A 457 0.46 7.74 7.05
N LEU A 458 1.51 8.10 6.33
CA LEU A 458 1.50 9.15 5.31
C LEU A 458 0.41 8.86 4.26
N PHE A 459 0.41 7.63 3.71
CA PHE A 459 -0.50 7.26 2.62
C PHE A 459 -1.90 6.83 3.08
N ALA A 460 -2.56 7.68 3.89
CA ALA A 460 -4.01 7.61 4.08
C ALA A 460 -4.81 8.03 2.81
N ARG A 461 -4.11 8.61 1.82
CA ARG A 461 -4.59 9.00 0.48
C ARG A 461 -3.46 8.85 -0.53
N GLN A 462 -3.77 8.89 -1.82
CA GLN A 462 -2.83 8.79 -2.94
C GLN A 462 -2.06 10.12 -3.18
N ALA A 463 -1.48 10.69 -2.13
CA ALA A 463 -0.79 11.99 -2.20
C ALA A 463 0.18 12.17 -1.02
N ILE A 464 1.21 13.00 -1.22
CA ILE A 464 2.13 13.50 -0.19
C ILE A 464 1.79 14.97 0.12
N PRO A 465 0.90 15.23 1.09
CA PRO A 465 0.53 16.58 1.45
C PRO A 465 1.59 17.24 2.33
N MET A 466 1.46 18.55 2.51
CA MET A 466 2.14 19.23 3.61
C MET A 466 1.46 18.87 4.95
N ALA A 467 2.26 18.52 5.96
CA ALA A 467 1.82 18.39 7.35
C ALA A 467 2.42 19.51 8.20
N TRP A 468 1.56 20.23 8.92
CA TRP A 468 1.96 21.36 9.77
C TRP A 468 2.44 20.89 11.13
N ASP A 469 1.64 20.02 11.74
CA ASP A 469 1.97 19.19 12.88
C ASP A 469 2.09 17.72 12.42
N TYR A 470 3.04 16.98 12.99
CA TYR A 470 3.30 15.59 12.66
C TYR A 470 3.63 14.75 13.90
N ALA A 471 3.41 13.45 13.79
CA ALA A 471 3.75 12.46 14.80
C ALA A 471 4.98 11.69 14.37
N GLU A 472 6.08 11.86 15.09
CA GLU A 472 7.23 10.97 15.00
C GLU A 472 6.98 9.76 15.90
N THR A 473 6.91 8.57 15.31
CA THR A 473 6.67 7.32 16.06
C THR A 473 7.96 6.75 16.64
N TYR A 474 7.85 5.84 17.60
CA TYR A 474 9.00 5.13 18.16
C TYR A 474 9.32 3.85 17.35
N PRO A 475 10.36 3.85 16.48
CA PRO A 475 10.58 2.76 15.54
C PRO A 475 11.04 1.44 16.19
N LEU A 476 11.60 1.51 17.41
CA LEU A 476 12.02 0.35 18.19
C LEU A 476 10.89 -0.20 19.09
N SER A 477 9.65 0.30 18.94
CA SER A 477 8.52 -0.17 19.74
C SER A 477 8.16 -1.63 19.43
N LEU A 478 7.92 -2.40 20.49
CA LEU A 478 7.45 -3.79 20.40
C LEU A 478 5.93 -3.91 20.16
N ARG A 479 5.16 -2.86 20.44
CA ARG A 479 3.68 -2.96 20.53
C ARG A 479 2.93 -1.80 19.88
N SER A 480 3.59 -0.68 19.62
CA SER A 480 2.93 0.51 19.11
C SER A 480 3.08 0.64 17.59
N ALA A 481 2.08 1.28 16.97
CA ALA A 481 2.12 1.60 15.54
C ALA A 481 3.38 2.42 15.22
N GLY A 482 4.00 2.10 14.08
CA GLY A 482 5.28 2.69 13.68
C GLY A 482 6.52 2.00 14.25
N GLY A 483 6.38 0.90 15.01
CA GLY A 483 7.49 0.02 15.37
C GLY A 483 7.80 -1.05 14.31
N LEU A 484 9.08 -1.40 14.14
CA LEU A 484 9.53 -2.42 13.19
C LEU A 484 8.87 -3.78 13.45
N VAL A 485 8.92 -4.28 14.69
CA VAL A 485 8.36 -5.58 15.09
C VAL A 485 6.85 -5.64 14.84
N THR A 486 6.13 -4.54 15.08
CA THR A 486 4.69 -4.46 14.79
C THR A 486 4.41 -4.53 13.28
N SER A 487 5.27 -3.89 12.47
CA SER A 487 5.17 -3.92 11.00
C SER A 487 5.41 -5.32 10.45
N ILE A 488 6.42 -6.02 10.98
CA ILE A 488 6.75 -7.41 10.68
C ILE A 488 5.60 -8.34 11.08
N ALA A 489 5.08 -8.24 12.31
CA ALA A 489 4.01 -9.10 12.78
C ALA A 489 2.75 -9.05 11.89
N GLY A 490 2.38 -7.85 11.40
CA GLY A 490 1.26 -7.70 10.46
C GLY A 490 1.55 -8.23 9.06
N MET A 491 2.80 -8.16 8.62
CA MET A 491 3.25 -8.66 7.31
C MET A 491 3.33 -10.18 7.31
N THR A 492 3.90 -10.80 8.35
CA THR A 492 4.08 -12.25 8.41
C THR A 492 2.75 -13.00 8.48
N LYS A 493 1.70 -12.38 9.03
CA LYS A 493 0.33 -12.94 8.93
C LYS A 493 -0.16 -13.04 7.49
N ALA A 494 0.18 -12.07 6.63
CA ALA A 494 -0.16 -12.13 5.21
C ALA A 494 0.68 -13.19 4.49
N LEU A 495 1.97 -13.31 4.85
CA LEU A 495 2.84 -14.38 4.37
C LEU A 495 2.30 -15.78 4.74
N GLU A 496 1.86 -15.99 5.98
CA GLU A 496 1.25 -17.25 6.42
C GLU A 496 -0.08 -17.57 5.71
N ALA A 497 -0.72 -16.57 5.10
CA ALA A 497 -1.97 -16.70 4.35
C ALA A 497 -1.76 -16.82 2.82
N THR A 498 -0.52 -16.80 2.34
CA THR A 498 -0.22 -17.01 0.92
C THR A 498 -0.62 -18.43 0.50
N PRO A 499 -1.13 -18.61 -0.73
CA PRO A 499 -1.63 -19.88 -1.19
C PRO A 499 -0.52 -20.92 -1.33
N LEU A 500 -0.96 -22.16 -1.32
CA LEU A 500 -0.15 -23.37 -1.46
C LEU A 500 -0.06 -23.83 -2.93
N GLY A 501 -0.28 -22.93 -3.89
CA GLY A 501 -0.39 -23.25 -5.30
C GLY A 501 0.94 -23.56 -5.99
N PRO A 502 0.90 -23.78 -7.32
CA PRO A 502 2.08 -23.96 -8.16
C PRO A 502 3.02 -22.75 -8.08
N PRO A 503 4.33 -22.91 -8.40
CA PRO A 503 5.23 -21.78 -8.54
C PRO A 503 4.69 -20.73 -9.52
N ALA A 504 4.89 -19.46 -9.20
CA ALA A 504 4.57 -18.34 -10.08
C ALA A 504 5.85 -17.71 -10.65
N ILE A 505 5.73 -17.08 -11.82
CA ILE A 505 6.80 -16.33 -12.48
C ILE A 505 6.48 -14.85 -12.35
N VAL A 506 7.44 -14.06 -11.86
CA VAL A 506 7.28 -12.63 -11.67
C VAL A 506 8.42 -11.86 -12.33
N ASP A 507 8.10 -11.00 -13.28
CA ASP A 507 9.10 -10.25 -14.05
C ASP A 507 8.87 -8.74 -14.03
N GLN A 508 9.96 -7.98 -14.12
CA GLN A 508 9.88 -6.54 -14.40
C GLN A 508 9.85 -6.32 -15.90
N THR A 509 8.66 -6.11 -16.44
CA THR A 509 8.45 -6.00 -17.90
C THR A 509 7.36 -4.97 -18.20
N ASP A 510 7.57 -4.17 -19.24
CA ASP A 510 6.54 -3.30 -19.80
C ASP A 510 5.49 -4.17 -20.51
N ALA A 511 4.22 -3.99 -20.17
CA ALA A 511 3.09 -4.70 -20.79
C ALA A 511 3.09 -4.59 -22.33
N THR A 512 3.57 -3.47 -22.91
CA THR A 512 3.67 -3.31 -24.37
C THR A 512 4.70 -4.25 -25.01
N THR A 513 5.59 -4.83 -24.22
CA THR A 513 6.68 -5.73 -24.65
C THR A 513 6.59 -7.13 -24.05
N ALA A 514 5.63 -7.39 -23.16
CA ALA A 514 5.44 -8.68 -22.52
C ALA A 514 5.11 -9.79 -23.53
N THR A 515 5.35 -11.04 -23.11
CA THR A 515 4.99 -12.25 -23.85
C THR A 515 3.60 -12.70 -23.44
N TYR A 516 2.73 -12.92 -24.43
CA TYR A 516 1.33 -13.36 -24.23
C TYR A 516 1.09 -14.80 -24.70
N THR A 517 2.08 -15.41 -25.37
CA THR A 517 1.93 -16.71 -26.03
C THR A 517 1.69 -17.82 -25.02
N GLY A 518 0.58 -18.55 -25.20
CA GLY A 518 0.22 -19.69 -24.34
C GLY A 518 -0.38 -19.30 -22.98
N LEU A 519 -0.68 -18.02 -22.76
CA LEU A 519 -1.20 -17.50 -21.49
C LEU A 519 -2.61 -16.94 -21.67
N VAL A 520 -3.46 -17.10 -20.66
CA VAL A 520 -4.79 -16.46 -20.60
C VAL A 520 -4.71 -15.18 -19.80
N LEU A 521 -5.14 -14.08 -20.41
CA LEU A 521 -5.07 -12.75 -19.81
C LEU A 521 -6.19 -12.53 -18.77
N ALA A 522 -5.80 -12.15 -17.57
CA ALA A 522 -6.67 -11.60 -16.53
C ALA A 522 -5.94 -10.41 -15.91
N THR A 523 -6.43 -9.18 -16.11
CA THR A 523 -5.62 -8.00 -15.79
C THR A 523 -6.41 -6.78 -15.31
N ASP A 524 -5.78 -5.99 -14.43
CA ASP A 524 -6.29 -4.72 -13.92
C ASP A 524 -5.36 -3.55 -14.30
N PRO A 525 -5.45 -3.05 -15.54
CA PRO A 525 -4.57 -2.00 -16.02
C PRO A 525 -4.78 -0.65 -15.29
N PRO A 526 -3.78 0.24 -15.33
CA PRO A 526 -3.83 1.54 -14.67
C PRO A 526 -4.99 2.43 -15.16
N TYR A 527 -5.65 3.12 -14.22
CA TYR A 527 -6.80 3.99 -14.50
C TYR A 527 -6.37 5.37 -14.96
N TYR A 528 -6.16 5.54 -16.26
CA TYR A 528 -6.06 6.85 -16.93
C TYR A 528 -5.25 7.89 -16.14
N ASP A 529 -5.87 8.95 -15.59
CA ASP A 529 -5.22 10.03 -14.83
C ASP A 529 -5.41 9.93 -13.29
N ASN A 530 -5.86 8.79 -12.77
CA ASN A 530 -6.34 8.68 -11.40
C ASN A 530 -5.19 8.63 -10.37
N ILE A 531 -4.10 7.91 -10.67
CA ILE A 531 -2.98 7.67 -9.74
C ILE A 531 -1.65 7.69 -10.50
N GLY A 532 -0.71 8.53 -10.06
CA GLY A 532 0.69 8.45 -10.51
C GLY A 532 1.45 7.41 -9.69
N TYR A 533 1.35 6.13 -10.05
CA TYR A 533 1.93 5.02 -9.27
C TYR A 533 3.44 5.14 -9.20
N SER A 534 4.12 5.42 -10.32
CA SER A 534 5.57 5.57 -10.34
C SER A 534 6.04 6.67 -9.40
N ASP A 535 5.40 7.85 -9.45
CA ASP A 535 5.74 8.99 -8.61
C ASP A 535 5.54 8.71 -7.11
N LEU A 536 4.45 8.04 -6.73
CA LEU A 536 4.18 7.71 -5.32
C LEU A 536 5.07 6.57 -4.82
N SER A 537 5.32 5.56 -5.67
CA SER A 537 6.13 4.39 -5.33
C SER A 537 7.60 4.73 -5.09
N ASP A 538 8.10 5.83 -5.66
CA ASP A 538 9.47 6.30 -5.42
C ASP A 538 9.74 6.52 -3.93
N PHE A 539 8.73 6.91 -3.14
CA PHE A 539 8.83 7.03 -1.68
C PHE A 539 9.34 5.72 -1.04
N PHE A 540 8.87 4.58 -1.53
CA PHE A 540 9.27 3.25 -1.06
C PHE A 540 10.52 2.76 -1.77
N TYR A 541 10.60 2.98 -3.09
CA TYR A 541 11.68 2.53 -3.94
C TYR A 541 13.05 2.97 -3.44
N VAL A 542 13.20 4.23 -3.00
CA VAL A 542 14.51 4.74 -2.57
C VAL A 542 15.06 4.00 -1.33
N TRP A 543 14.18 3.56 -0.41
CA TRP A 543 14.56 2.75 0.76
C TRP A 543 14.78 1.29 0.39
N LEU A 544 13.93 0.72 -0.46
CA LEU A 544 14.10 -0.65 -0.96
C LEU A 544 15.39 -0.80 -1.77
N ARG A 545 15.71 0.18 -2.61
CA ARG A 545 16.95 0.26 -3.38
C ARG A 545 18.16 0.30 -2.46
N ARG A 546 18.16 1.15 -1.42
CA ARG A 546 19.24 1.17 -0.43
C ARG A 546 19.45 -0.22 0.19
N SER A 547 18.35 -0.87 0.54
CA SER A 547 18.36 -2.08 1.36
C SER A 547 18.61 -3.37 0.56
N LEU A 548 18.16 -3.45 -0.69
CA LEU A 548 18.03 -4.70 -1.45
C LEU A 548 18.72 -4.68 -2.81
N ARG A 549 19.48 -3.62 -3.15
CA ARG A 549 20.18 -3.56 -4.46
C ARG A 549 21.21 -4.68 -4.65
N SER A 550 21.83 -5.17 -3.59
CA SER A 550 22.73 -6.34 -3.65
C SER A 550 21.99 -7.64 -3.95
N VAL A 551 20.73 -7.76 -3.51
CA VAL A 551 19.88 -8.95 -3.70
C VAL A 551 19.17 -8.91 -5.06
N TYR A 552 18.64 -7.75 -5.46
CA TYR A 552 17.93 -7.55 -6.72
C TYR A 552 18.56 -6.41 -7.54
N PRO A 553 19.78 -6.60 -8.09
CA PRO A 553 20.47 -5.56 -8.84
C PRO A 553 19.71 -5.11 -10.09
N GLY A 554 18.92 -6.00 -10.72
CA GLY A 554 18.06 -5.67 -11.85
C GLY A 554 16.94 -4.69 -11.48
N LEU A 555 16.16 -5.02 -10.45
CA LEU A 555 15.02 -4.21 -9.97
C LEU A 555 15.46 -2.84 -9.43
N PHE A 556 16.65 -2.77 -8.83
CA PHE A 556 17.15 -1.60 -8.11
C PHE A 556 18.36 -0.93 -8.78
N SER A 557 18.47 -1.10 -10.11
CA SER A 557 19.58 -0.56 -10.92
C SER A 557 19.52 0.96 -11.05
N THR A 558 18.32 1.52 -11.28
CA THR A 558 18.10 2.96 -11.52
C THR A 558 17.95 3.76 -10.22
N MET A 559 18.06 5.09 -10.30
CA MET A 559 17.90 5.97 -9.13
C MET A 559 16.45 6.11 -8.66
N LEU A 560 15.50 6.08 -9.59
CA LEU A 560 14.06 6.16 -9.36
C LEU A 560 13.36 5.16 -10.31
N VAL A 561 12.10 4.85 -10.04
CA VAL A 561 11.34 3.92 -10.89
C VAL A 561 11.10 4.48 -12.30
N PRO A 562 10.92 3.63 -13.33
CA PRO A 562 10.59 4.07 -14.68
C PRO A 562 9.28 4.87 -14.72
N LYS A 563 9.32 6.04 -15.38
CA LYS A 563 8.16 6.96 -15.52
C LYS A 563 7.69 7.11 -16.97
N THR A 564 8.60 7.04 -17.94
CA THR A 564 8.30 7.33 -19.35
C THR A 564 7.39 6.28 -19.98
N ALA A 565 7.57 5.01 -19.61
CA ALA A 565 6.79 3.88 -20.10
C ALA A 565 5.56 3.56 -19.24
N GLU A 566 5.31 4.32 -18.15
CA GLU A 566 4.15 4.11 -17.30
C GLU A 566 2.87 4.48 -18.08
N LEU A 567 1.99 3.51 -18.32
CA LEU A 567 0.74 3.69 -19.09
C LEU A 567 -0.32 4.45 -18.28
N VAL A 568 -0.05 5.71 -17.93
CA VAL A 568 -0.98 6.63 -17.27
C VAL A 568 -1.14 7.91 -18.08
N ALA A 569 -2.34 8.48 -18.11
CA ALA A 569 -2.63 9.75 -18.76
C ALA A 569 -2.20 10.92 -17.87
N ASN A 570 -0.88 11.17 -17.78
CA ASN A 570 -0.32 12.27 -16.98
C ASN A 570 -0.02 13.51 -17.84
N PRO A 571 -0.79 14.61 -17.73
CA PRO A 571 -0.59 15.82 -18.55
C PRO A 571 0.78 16.48 -18.37
N TYR A 572 1.40 16.31 -17.21
CA TYR A 572 2.72 16.89 -16.90
C TYR A 572 3.87 16.16 -17.62
N ARG A 573 3.63 14.94 -18.14
CA ARG A 573 4.65 14.15 -18.85
C ARG A 573 4.49 14.16 -20.36
N HIS A 574 3.30 14.45 -20.87
CA HIS A 574 2.95 14.31 -22.28
C HIS A 574 2.44 15.61 -22.91
N ASN A 575 3.06 16.75 -22.55
CA ASN A 575 2.77 18.06 -23.15
C ASN A 575 1.30 18.49 -23.08
N GLY A 576 0.63 18.21 -21.96
CA GLY A 576 -0.78 18.57 -21.74
C GLY A 576 -1.75 17.39 -21.84
N LYS A 577 -3.05 17.70 -21.74
CA LYS A 577 -4.11 16.70 -21.65
C LYS A 577 -4.23 15.84 -22.92
N ASP A 578 -4.12 16.45 -24.10
CA ASP A 578 -4.29 15.73 -25.36
C ASP A 578 -3.15 14.75 -25.64
N GLY A 579 -1.89 15.13 -25.40
CA GLY A 579 -0.77 14.22 -25.57
C GLY A 579 -0.80 13.08 -24.55
N ALA A 580 -1.24 13.35 -23.31
CA ALA A 580 -1.43 12.31 -22.30
C ALA A 580 -2.52 11.30 -22.69
N ARG A 581 -3.63 11.79 -23.27
CA ARG A 581 -4.69 10.95 -23.83
C ARG A 581 -4.16 10.05 -24.95
N GLN A 582 -3.52 10.64 -25.96
CA GLN A 582 -3.00 9.90 -27.11
C GLN A 582 -1.98 8.83 -26.71
N PHE A 583 -1.08 9.16 -25.78
CA PHE A 583 -0.09 8.20 -25.26
C PHE A 583 -0.77 7.01 -24.58
N PHE A 584 -1.73 7.28 -23.68
CA PHE A 584 -2.47 6.24 -22.99
C PHE A 584 -3.24 5.34 -23.99
N GLU A 585 -4.03 5.93 -24.88
CA GLU A 585 -4.83 5.21 -25.87
C GLU A 585 -3.99 4.33 -26.79
N ALA A 586 -2.89 4.87 -27.32
CA ALA A 586 -1.99 4.15 -28.21
C ALA A 586 -1.29 2.98 -27.50
N GLY A 587 -0.80 3.21 -26.27
CA GLY A 587 -0.15 2.17 -25.47
C GLY A 587 -1.12 1.04 -25.11
N PHE A 588 -2.34 1.40 -24.69
CA PHE A 588 -3.40 0.43 -24.37
C PHE A 588 -3.78 -0.40 -25.59
N ARG A 589 -4.01 0.26 -26.74
CA ARG A 589 -4.30 -0.43 -28.00
C ARG A 589 -3.17 -1.40 -28.38
N SER A 590 -1.91 -1.01 -28.18
CA SER A 590 -0.75 -1.86 -28.45
C SER A 590 -0.75 -3.13 -27.58
N VAL A 591 -1.03 -2.99 -26.28
CA VAL A 591 -1.11 -4.11 -25.34
C VAL A 591 -2.17 -5.13 -25.79
N PHE A 592 -3.39 -4.66 -26.06
CA PHE A 592 -4.49 -5.55 -26.44
C PHE A 592 -4.36 -6.10 -27.86
N ALA A 593 -3.76 -5.36 -28.80
CA ALA A 593 -3.43 -5.90 -30.11
C ALA A 593 -2.45 -7.07 -30.00
N ARG A 594 -1.38 -6.92 -29.21
CA ARG A 594 -0.40 -8.00 -28.96
C ARG A 594 -1.00 -9.18 -28.23
N ALA A 595 -1.78 -8.95 -27.18
CA ALA A 595 -2.46 -10.02 -26.46
C ALA A 595 -3.35 -10.86 -27.39
N ARG A 596 -3.93 -10.25 -28.43
CA ARG A 596 -4.80 -10.92 -29.40
C ARG A 596 -4.02 -11.86 -30.33
N GLU A 597 -2.77 -11.55 -30.68
CA GLU A 597 -1.96 -12.34 -31.62
C GLU A 597 -1.81 -13.81 -31.18
N SER A 598 -1.85 -14.07 -29.88
CA SER A 598 -1.74 -15.41 -29.30
C SER A 598 -2.91 -15.82 -28.42
N ALA A 599 -4.01 -15.07 -28.45
CA ALA A 599 -5.20 -15.38 -27.67
C ALA A 599 -5.90 -16.63 -28.22
N THR A 600 -6.23 -17.57 -27.33
CA THR A 600 -7.10 -18.70 -27.68
C THR A 600 -8.58 -18.28 -27.67
N SER A 601 -9.39 -18.90 -28.51
CA SER A 601 -10.85 -18.77 -28.49
C SER A 601 -11.52 -19.55 -27.35
N ASP A 602 -10.77 -20.43 -26.67
CA ASP A 602 -11.31 -21.35 -25.66
C ASP A 602 -11.69 -20.67 -24.35
N TYR A 603 -11.04 -19.54 -24.03
CA TYR A 603 -11.25 -18.79 -22.80
C TYR A 603 -11.40 -17.29 -23.10
N PRO A 604 -12.41 -16.60 -22.55
CA PRO A 604 -12.45 -15.15 -22.62
C PRO A 604 -11.30 -14.56 -21.80
N ILE A 605 -10.74 -13.43 -22.24
CA ILE A 605 -9.87 -12.62 -21.38
C ILE A 605 -10.72 -11.83 -20.37
N THR A 606 -10.14 -11.46 -19.23
CA THR A 606 -10.80 -10.58 -18.26
C THR A 606 -10.00 -9.30 -18.06
N VAL A 607 -10.69 -8.16 -18.19
CA VAL A 607 -10.11 -6.83 -18.00
C VAL A 607 -10.93 -6.11 -16.95
N TRP A 608 -10.25 -5.69 -15.88
CA TRP A 608 -10.83 -4.87 -14.84
C TRP A 608 -10.64 -3.40 -15.20
N TYR A 609 -11.68 -2.60 -15.02
CA TYR A 609 -11.55 -1.16 -15.15
C TYR A 609 -12.46 -0.47 -14.15
N ALA A 610 -11.95 0.58 -13.51
CA ALA A 610 -12.70 1.37 -12.54
C ALA A 610 -12.77 2.82 -13.05
N PHE A 611 -13.98 3.32 -13.25
CA PHE A 611 -14.20 4.72 -13.61
C PHE A 611 -14.97 5.44 -12.51
N LYS A 612 -14.53 6.65 -12.17
CA LYS A 612 -15.24 7.53 -11.26
C LYS A 612 -16.07 8.47 -12.15
N GLN A 613 -17.38 8.22 -12.26
CA GLN A 613 -18.28 9.16 -12.92
C GLN A 613 -18.08 10.53 -12.26
N THR A 614 -17.47 11.44 -13.01
CA THR A 614 -17.55 12.87 -12.71
C THR A 614 -18.78 13.35 -13.45
N GLU A 615 -19.55 14.23 -12.79
CA GLU A 615 -20.85 14.72 -13.26
C GLU A 615 -20.81 15.10 -14.73
N SER A 616 -21.90 14.76 -15.42
CA SER A 616 -22.25 15.23 -16.75
C SER A 616 -22.04 16.74 -16.85
N ASP A 617 -21.23 17.18 -17.80
CA ASP A 617 -21.33 18.55 -18.29
C ASP A 617 -22.74 18.73 -18.90
N ASP A 618 -23.38 19.88 -18.66
CA ASP A 618 -24.76 20.22 -19.07
C ASP A 618 -25.03 20.10 -20.59
N ASP A 619 -24.00 19.82 -21.40
CA ASP A 619 -24.07 19.66 -22.87
C ASP A 619 -24.10 18.20 -23.36
N GLY A 620 -24.17 17.19 -22.47
CA GLY A 620 -24.54 15.82 -22.86
C GLY A 620 -23.47 15.00 -23.60
N ASP A 621 -22.28 15.53 -23.85
CA ASP A 621 -21.14 14.78 -24.42
C ASP A 621 -20.31 14.11 -23.32
N ALA A 622 -20.78 12.96 -22.83
CA ALA A 622 -20.09 12.17 -21.80
C ALA A 622 -18.97 11.28 -22.36
N SER A 623 -17.97 11.82 -23.08
CA SER A 623 -16.85 11.00 -23.56
C SER A 623 -15.81 10.79 -22.45
N THR A 624 -15.85 9.65 -21.77
CA THR A 624 -15.25 9.51 -20.42
C THR A 624 -14.36 8.28 -20.23
N GLY A 625 -13.40 8.02 -21.14
CA GLY A 625 -12.33 7.02 -20.94
C GLY A 625 -12.73 5.53 -20.97
N TRP A 626 -13.92 5.15 -20.50
CA TRP A 626 -14.50 3.81 -20.66
C TRP A 626 -14.81 3.52 -22.13
N GLU A 627 -15.45 4.47 -22.81
CA GLU A 627 -15.73 4.41 -24.25
C GLU A 627 -14.44 4.26 -25.05
N THR A 628 -13.44 5.07 -24.73
CA THR A 628 -12.12 5.04 -25.36
C THR A 628 -11.44 3.68 -25.22
N LEU A 629 -11.50 3.09 -24.02
CA LEU A 629 -10.92 1.78 -23.75
C LEU A 629 -11.63 0.67 -24.55
N LEU A 630 -12.96 0.65 -24.50
CA LEU A 630 -13.75 -0.33 -25.25
C LEU A 630 -13.57 -0.17 -26.76
N ASP A 631 -13.57 1.07 -27.26
CA ASP A 631 -13.30 1.38 -28.66
C ASP A 631 -11.89 0.92 -29.07
N GLY A 632 -10.88 1.13 -28.22
CA GLY A 632 -9.53 0.61 -28.43
C GLY A 632 -9.46 -0.92 -28.51
N MET A 633 -10.21 -1.63 -27.65
CA MET A 633 -10.33 -3.09 -27.69
C MET A 633 -11.06 -3.57 -28.95
N ILE A 634 -12.19 -2.95 -29.30
CA ILE A 634 -12.96 -3.31 -30.50
C ILE A 634 -12.15 -3.03 -31.77
N LYS A 635 -11.44 -1.91 -31.85
CA LYS A 635 -10.55 -1.57 -32.99
C LYS A 635 -9.30 -2.44 -33.07
N SER A 636 -8.87 -3.08 -31.97
CA SER A 636 -7.87 -4.15 -32.00
C SER A 636 -8.49 -5.53 -32.30
N GLY A 637 -9.81 -5.58 -32.49
CA GLY A 637 -10.64 -6.70 -32.93
C GLY A 637 -10.99 -7.70 -31.84
N TRP A 638 -11.06 -7.24 -30.60
CA TRP A 638 -11.73 -7.96 -29.52
C TRP A 638 -13.25 -7.79 -29.61
N GLU A 639 -13.96 -8.78 -29.09
CA GLU A 639 -15.41 -8.74 -28.91
C GLU A 639 -15.73 -8.68 -27.41
N ILE A 640 -16.67 -7.82 -27.02
CA ILE A 640 -17.16 -7.74 -25.64
C ILE A 640 -18.29 -8.76 -25.48
N THR A 641 -18.04 -9.85 -24.75
CA THR A 641 -19.02 -10.91 -24.54
C THR A 641 -19.92 -10.67 -23.32
N SER A 642 -19.43 -9.96 -22.31
CA SER A 642 -20.17 -9.67 -21.07
C SER A 642 -19.55 -8.48 -20.31
N THR A 643 -20.33 -7.84 -19.44
CA THR A 643 -19.86 -6.78 -18.53
C THR A 643 -20.53 -6.96 -17.17
N TRP A 644 -19.72 -6.95 -16.10
CA TRP A 644 -20.16 -7.26 -14.75
C TRP A 644 -19.89 -6.10 -13.78
N PRO A 645 -20.93 -5.50 -13.17
CA PRO A 645 -20.73 -4.42 -12.20
C PRO A 645 -20.21 -4.96 -10.86
N ASN A 646 -18.99 -4.59 -10.51
CA ASN A 646 -18.40 -4.89 -9.20
C ASN A 646 -18.45 -3.66 -8.28
N ARG A 647 -19.13 -3.82 -7.14
CA ARG A 647 -19.22 -2.80 -6.09
C ARG A 647 -18.28 -3.19 -4.95
N SER A 648 -17.22 -2.40 -4.77
CA SER A 648 -16.25 -2.64 -3.70
C SER A 648 -16.32 -1.59 -2.57
N GLU A 649 -17.09 -0.51 -2.69
CA GLU A 649 -17.05 0.59 -1.72
C GLU A 649 -17.67 0.25 -0.36
N LEU A 650 -17.13 0.86 0.72
CA LEU A 650 -17.75 0.81 2.05
C LEU A 650 -18.88 1.85 2.09
N GLY A 651 -20.12 1.43 2.37
CA GLY A 651 -21.29 2.32 2.47
C GLY A 651 -21.18 3.42 3.54
N ASN A 652 -20.13 3.40 4.36
CA ASN A 652 -19.91 4.30 5.50
C ASN A 652 -19.00 5.50 5.15
N ARG A 653 -18.56 5.65 3.89
CA ARG A 653 -17.85 6.87 3.45
C ARG A 653 -18.89 7.96 3.16
N MET A 654 -18.64 9.19 3.60
CA MET A 654 -19.50 10.38 3.41
C MET A 654 -19.78 10.78 1.94
N ILE A 655 -19.43 9.94 0.97
CA ILE A 655 -19.77 10.06 -0.46
C ILE A 655 -20.40 8.72 -0.89
N ALA A 656 -21.33 8.18 -0.09
CA ALA A 656 -22.11 6.98 -0.39
C ALA A 656 -23.61 7.19 -0.11
N SER A 657 -24.04 8.44 0.08
CA SER A 657 -25.42 8.83 -0.13
C SER A 657 -25.49 9.46 -1.52
N TRP A 658 -26.36 8.93 -2.37
CA TRP A 658 -26.51 9.16 -3.82
C TRP A 658 -25.68 8.22 -4.70
N LEU A 659 -26.11 6.96 -4.75
CA LEU A 659 -26.39 6.18 -5.98
C LEU A 659 -27.13 4.88 -5.62
#